data_AF-A0AAD4GEQ2-F1
#
_entry.id   AF-A0AAD4GEQ2-F1
#
_cell.length_a   1.000
_cell.length_b   1.000
_cell.length_c   1.000
_cell.angle_alpha   90.00
_cell.angle_beta   90.00
_cell.angle_gamma   90.00
#
_symmetry.space_group_name_H-M   'P 1'
#
loop_
_entity.id
_entity.type
_entity.pdbx_description
1 polymer ?
#
loop_
_entity_poly.entity_id
_entity_poly.type
_entity_poly.pdbx_seq_one_letter_code
_entity_poly.pdbx_strand_id
1 'polypeptide(L)'
;MTECCDRVEINANVNWIQTLIFSANGQCLVGGGFEGVRVWRVGDGKQMAAMPDAKAVYCLALSNDGKWIAAGTGYGYVYVWNAETLEQVFKQHRQDYKDIHAIDFSHGDSTRLVAASFNQTASVWDIATAKRVLQLHHDNRVTAARYSPQGDRIATATETSVRVYDSNDGKLLVDVKVEVKPWFNKGLLWSNNHLLVVSNSTIKEFEASTGSAVSEWPVPASDFFSCISLSKHRKFIAYSSKRIVTFWDISTHTQLSLIQHPQDISSLLLSPDDQFFAIGGQDGKVIIEALSRINASTHEQDQQDEQPSTSGGLPGSNPENLTKLPSLPRIIDSFLLSPLDPSFPEPDFRIDDDTGLDLWRQDQLTNTEASLIATAATSQNTSHDVLASRALVRTRLREWDAALVDAEKAIDIQPSVIGYIAKSIALVGKGEKYKGYCICDIAFTRCHSSHITFLLLIKAIIVFMAGEHLSALSRVDDLIAMVSSNSICYVVQAYMYLLLGNSRMERSDYEGAIESFEHARAKMRYNGSRLLLVISLIFGWQFDNIDMNISQRLCDALYAAGRTQDAVQCFQEMTDDLGEEADLRVDDLEWALDFRQRSSEKLARLGDTAVDAQQHDKAISHYTTALSLNPPSPQDILIKRGKAFLANGLWEQAVDDANQVIKLDPSSPWGYEMKHAALHKAGEYDDAVDAFQAMLSKIAQSPDPDVQQYGDQHISPSTTRATIRKIVQRTLRHSPRVLINTATGRLHDRAELASAFESLPIFKELVSLMTKRIDYVRIKRGVREYFRYVMLSHKWEDNEPLFQQVIHIAVYDLHKSPTHDKLQTFCKIVRDGGFNWAWSDTCCINKSDNFALQEALVAMFRWYQGSALVIVFLRGVRSTSHLGALVESVWNTRAWTLQEYVAAKEIHFYTEDWTLYLNQELPNHKASREVISEMEKATGVSADQLMLLRPGLTSIREKLRLASTRQTTLVEDAAYSLLGIFSVTGIPVIYGEGEGSLGRLLAHVLTGSGDVSILAWSGESGSFNSCLPARITVFNGPATSHLPSPIPDVEMERIISTSSLDLDVALSLYDRLNELPAPWFAASRMKLPCIAFQLPPLSSYRTHSGRLYRAETPAFGTVEITTKHDLSRMKSLYLVHPWLDALLEQEGANSGAFVQDNVAPSPSPNPDDAKFSDEEFDNDDSLPLLEPELLSHFAADHVVPMDRETRARRFVARLRQPFGALLLTPVSSSRRGTDYRRVAADSLITVRFQENVLLASILDNVRTLDVL
;
A
#
# COMPACT_ATOMS: atom_id res chain seq x y z
N MET A 1 41.17 26.87 -13.51
CA MET A 1 39.74 27.21 -13.46
C MET A 1 39.02 26.17 -14.29
N THR A 2 38.48 25.18 -13.59
CA THR A 2 37.56 24.09 -13.97
C THR A 2 37.41 23.75 -15.46
N GLU A 3 38.01 22.62 -15.86
CA GLU A 3 37.58 21.78 -16.98
C GLU A 3 36.10 21.41 -16.75
N CYS A 4 35.18 21.96 -17.55
CA CYS A 4 33.80 21.46 -17.59
C CYS A 4 33.81 20.13 -18.35
N CYS A 5 33.40 19.05 -17.70
CA CYS A 5 33.15 17.78 -18.37
C CYS A 5 32.07 17.96 -19.46
N ASP A 6 32.40 17.59 -20.70
CA ASP A 6 31.51 17.73 -21.87
C ASP A 6 30.18 16.95 -21.78
N ARG A 7 30.13 15.96 -20.89
CA ARG A 7 28.95 15.13 -20.61
C ARG A 7 28.95 14.77 -19.13
N VAL A 8 27.81 14.97 -18.48
CA VAL A 8 27.57 14.61 -17.08
C VAL A 8 26.43 13.61 -17.04
N GLU A 9 26.70 12.41 -16.52
CA GLU A 9 25.68 11.37 -16.31
C GLU A 9 25.37 11.29 -14.81
N ILE A 10 24.11 11.55 -14.47
CA ILE A 10 23.61 11.51 -13.10
C ILE A 10 22.77 10.26 -12.95
N ASN A 11 23.19 9.36 -12.07
CA ASN A 11 22.32 8.28 -11.62
C ASN A 11 21.48 8.80 -10.46
N ALA A 12 20.19 9.04 -10.70
CA ALA A 12 19.33 9.61 -9.67
C ALA A 12 18.97 8.62 -8.55
N ASN A 13 19.26 7.32 -8.71
CA ASN A 13 18.80 6.23 -7.85
C ASN A 13 17.28 6.31 -7.59
N VAL A 14 16.52 6.59 -8.65
CA VAL A 14 15.05 6.67 -8.62
C VAL A 14 14.53 5.88 -9.81
N ASN A 15 13.58 4.97 -9.57
CA ASN A 15 12.82 4.36 -10.65
C ASN A 15 12.01 5.45 -11.35
N TRP A 16 12.31 5.71 -12.63
CA TRP A 16 11.58 6.61 -13.52
C TRP A 16 11.67 8.11 -13.19
N ILE A 17 12.34 8.88 -14.03
CA ILE A 17 12.27 10.35 -14.00
C ILE A 17 11.14 10.81 -14.91
N GLN A 18 10.06 11.35 -14.37
CA GLN A 18 8.89 11.75 -15.18
C GLN A 18 9.05 13.15 -15.78
N THR A 19 9.75 14.04 -15.09
CA THR A 19 9.90 15.43 -15.53
C THR A 19 11.21 16.03 -15.04
N LEU A 20 11.76 16.95 -15.83
CA LEU A 20 12.94 17.75 -15.51
C LEU A 20 12.60 19.22 -15.71
N ILE A 21 13.34 20.14 -15.08
CA ILE A 21 13.38 21.60 -15.31
C ILE A 21 14.78 22.14 -14.96
N PHE A 22 15.30 23.09 -15.73
CA PHE A 22 16.51 23.85 -15.36
C PHE A 22 16.17 25.01 -14.43
N SER A 23 17.08 25.36 -13.53
CA SER A 23 17.02 26.64 -12.82
C SER A 23 17.20 27.81 -13.78
N ALA A 24 16.67 28.99 -13.44
CA ALA A 24 16.75 30.18 -14.29
C ALA A 24 18.21 30.58 -14.64
N ASN A 25 19.17 30.29 -13.75
CA ASN A 25 20.60 30.53 -13.96
C ASN A 25 21.35 29.38 -14.66
N GLY A 26 20.67 28.28 -15.00
CA GLY A 26 21.27 27.10 -15.64
C GLY A 26 22.23 26.28 -14.77
N GLN A 27 22.42 26.64 -13.50
CA GLN A 27 23.39 25.98 -12.61
C GLN A 27 22.84 24.73 -11.91
N CYS A 28 21.53 24.64 -11.77
CA CYS A 28 20.84 23.53 -11.12
C CYS A 28 19.81 22.90 -12.07
N LEU A 29 19.59 21.61 -11.92
CA LEU A 29 18.57 20.84 -12.59
C LEU A 29 17.65 20.23 -11.54
N VAL A 30 16.33 20.40 -11.69
CA VAL A 30 15.33 19.82 -10.80
C VAL A 30 14.60 18.71 -11.54
N GLY A 31 14.49 17.53 -10.94
CA GLY A 31 13.77 16.40 -11.50
C GLY A 31 12.71 15.86 -10.57
N GLY A 32 11.60 15.42 -11.14
CA GLY A 32 10.46 14.82 -10.45
C GLY A 32 10.24 13.40 -10.94
N GLY A 33 10.04 12.48 -10.01
CA GLY A 33 9.72 11.08 -10.29
C GLY A 33 8.76 10.51 -9.24
N PHE A 34 8.70 9.18 -9.14
CA PHE A 34 7.83 8.52 -8.15
C PHE A 34 8.26 8.77 -6.70
N GLU A 35 9.57 8.88 -6.46
CA GLU A 35 10.17 9.01 -5.13
C GLU A 35 10.27 10.45 -4.60
N GLY A 36 9.91 11.45 -5.40
CA GLY A 36 10.04 12.86 -4.98
C GLY A 36 10.55 13.80 -6.05
N VAL A 37 10.79 15.04 -5.63
CA VAL A 37 11.54 16.04 -6.39
C VAL A 37 12.99 16.07 -5.90
N ARG A 38 13.96 16.05 -6.80
CA ARG A 38 15.40 16.14 -6.49
C ARG A 38 16.05 17.28 -7.26
N VAL A 39 17.08 17.89 -6.68
CA VAL A 39 17.82 19.01 -7.27
C VAL A 39 19.28 18.60 -7.39
N TRP A 40 19.85 18.73 -8.59
CA TRP A 40 21.25 18.45 -8.90
C TRP A 40 21.96 19.72 -9.38
N ARG A 41 23.26 19.81 -9.10
CA ARG A 41 24.11 20.82 -9.73
C ARG A 41 24.56 20.33 -11.10
N VAL A 42 24.47 21.18 -12.11
CA VAL A 42 24.78 20.83 -13.50
C VAL A 42 26.28 20.56 -13.72
N GLY A 43 27.16 21.32 -13.07
CA GLY A 43 28.61 21.25 -13.31
C GLY A 43 29.32 19.98 -12.84
N ASP A 44 28.81 19.32 -11.80
CA ASP A 44 29.40 18.10 -11.21
C ASP A 44 28.41 16.92 -11.09
N GLY A 45 27.14 17.13 -11.48
CA GLY A 45 26.08 16.13 -11.35
C GLY A 45 25.69 15.80 -9.90
N LYS A 46 26.20 16.53 -8.91
CA LYS A 46 26.00 16.20 -7.49
C LYS A 46 24.59 16.60 -7.05
N GLN A 47 23.91 15.68 -6.37
CA GLN A 47 22.63 15.98 -5.73
C GLN A 47 22.83 17.03 -4.62
N MET A 48 22.11 18.14 -4.73
CA MET A 48 22.14 19.24 -3.77
C MET A 48 21.03 19.10 -2.72
N ALA A 49 19.84 18.63 -3.13
CA ALA A 49 18.69 18.51 -2.24
C ALA A 49 17.64 17.51 -2.75
N ALA A 50 16.74 17.12 -1.85
CA ALA A 50 15.59 16.27 -2.13
C ALA A 50 14.36 16.73 -1.34
N MET A 51 13.19 16.69 -1.97
CA MET A 51 11.88 16.98 -1.41
C MET A 51 11.01 15.71 -1.54
N PRO A 52 11.14 14.76 -0.59
CA PRO A 52 10.47 13.46 -0.66
C PRO A 52 8.95 13.51 -0.39
N ASP A 53 8.46 14.62 0.16
CA ASP A 53 7.04 14.80 0.53
C ASP A 53 6.08 14.83 -0.66
N ALA A 54 6.59 15.13 -1.86
CA ALA A 54 5.82 15.13 -3.10
C ALA A 54 6.07 13.83 -3.87
N LYS A 55 5.33 12.77 -3.54
CA LYS A 55 5.42 11.47 -4.25
C LYS A 55 4.63 11.49 -5.56
N ALA A 56 5.05 10.64 -6.51
CA ALA A 56 4.41 10.52 -7.84
C ALA A 56 4.30 11.87 -8.58
N VAL A 57 5.42 12.57 -8.75
CA VAL A 57 5.46 13.87 -9.44
C VAL A 57 5.38 13.65 -10.95
N TYR A 58 4.33 14.17 -11.58
CA TYR A 58 4.13 14.07 -13.04
C TYR A 58 4.55 15.34 -13.79
N CYS A 59 4.51 16.50 -13.13
CA CYS A 59 4.91 17.76 -13.75
C CYS A 59 5.60 18.69 -12.76
N LEU A 60 6.56 19.46 -13.29
CA LEU A 60 7.31 20.49 -12.57
C LEU A 60 7.26 21.81 -13.33
N ALA A 61 7.29 22.92 -12.60
CA ALA A 61 7.48 24.26 -13.14
C ALA A 61 8.40 25.07 -12.23
N LEU A 62 9.19 25.96 -12.83
CA LEU A 62 9.93 27.00 -12.10
C LEU A 62 9.29 28.35 -12.38
N SER A 63 9.22 29.22 -11.37
CA SER A 63 8.85 30.60 -11.62
C SER A 63 9.93 31.33 -12.44
N ASN A 64 9.50 32.33 -13.21
CA ASN A 64 10.41 33.07 -14.09
C ASN A 64 11.42 33.92 -13.29
N ASP A 65 11.05 34.34 -12.08
CA ASP A 65 11.96 35.00 -11.13
C ASP A 65 12.91 34.03 -10.41
N GLY A 66 12.77 32.72 -10.65
CA GLY A 66 13.59 31.67 -10.07
C GLY A 66 13.35 31.42 -8.58
N LYS A 67 12.35 32.06 -7.96
CA LYS A 67 12.08 31.96 -6.52
C LYS A 67 11.22 30.78 -6.11
N TRP A 68 10.46 30.18 -7.03
CA TRP A 68 9.48 29.15 -6.73
C TRP A 68 9.65 27.93 -7.61
N ILE A 69 9.59 26.74 -6.99
CA ILE A 69 9.49 25.45 -7.67
C ILE A 69 8.09 24.92 -7.40
N ALA A 70 7.33 24.56 -8.43
CA ALA A 70 6.03 23.91 -8.27
C ALA A 70 6.05 22.47 -8.79
N ALA A 71 5.33 21.58 -8.11
CA ALA A 71 5.10 20.20 -8.53
C ALA A 71 3.62 19.83 -8.51
N GLY A 72 3.19 19.13 -9.56
CA GLY A 72 1.92 18.44 -9.62
C GLY A 72 2.11 16.92 -9.48
N THR A 73 1.26 16.28 -8.69
CA THR A 73 1.35 14.85 -8.38
C THR A 73 0.18 14.04 -8.95
N GLY A 74 0.40 12.73 -9.12
CA GLY A 74 -0.63 11.74 -9.43
C GLY A 74 -1.61 11.42 -8.30
N TYR A 75 -1.60 12.22 -7.22
CA TYR A 75 -2.57 12.13 -6.13
C TYR A 75 -3.39 13.43 -5.99
N GLY A 76 -3.37 14.29 -7.02
CA GLY A 76 -4.13 15.54 -7.00
C GLY A 76 -3.54 16.65 -6.12
N TYR A 77 -2.32 16.49 -5.59
CA TYR A 77 -1.63 17.54 -4.84
C TYR A 77 -0.85 18.48 -5.77
N VAL A 78 -0.90 19.77 -5.43
CA VAL A 78 -0.01 20.81 -5.94
C VAL A 78 0.88 21.30 -4.80
N TYR A 79 2.19 21.25 -5.00
CA TYR A 79 3.21 21.74 -4.08
C TYR A 79 3.92 22.94 -4.69
N VAL A 80 4.26 23.93 -3.86
CA VAL A 80 5.22 24.99 -4.21
C VAL A 80 6.24 25.16 -3.09
N TRP A 81 7.51 25.17 -3.46
CA TRP A 81 8.65 25.42 -2.57
C TRP A 81 9.33 26.71 -2.97
N ASN A 82 9.94 27.37 -1.98
CA ASN A 82 10.92 28.40 -2.24
C ASN A 82 12.16 27.73 -2.87
N ALA A 83 12.67 28.25 -3.98
CA ALA A 83 13.78 27.64 -4.72
C ALA A 83 15.15 27.82 -4.03
N GLU A 84 15.31 28.84 -3.19
CA GLU A 84 16.54 29.09 -2.43
C GLU A 84 16.58 28.31 -1.12
N THR A 85 15.50 28.38 -0.33
CA THR A 85 15.45 27.71 0.99
C THR A 85 14.95 26.27 0.91
N LEU A 86 14.27 25.90 -0.19
CA LEU A 86 13.58 24.62 -0.38
C LEU A 86 12.49 24.35 0.66
N GLU A 87 12.06 25.39 1.38
CA GLU A 87 10.93 25.30 2.29
C GLU A 87 9.63 25.29 1.51
N GLN A 88 8.71 24.43 1.94
CA GLN A 88 7.39 24.33 1.34
C GLN A 88 6.55 25.55 1.75
N VAL A 89 6.09 26.32 0.76
CA VAL A 89 5.30 27.55 0.98
C VAL A 89 3.83 27.33 0.63
N PHE A 90 3.54 26.40 -0.27
CA PHE A 90 2.18 26.07 -0.67
C PHE A 90 2.01 24.56 -0.79
N LYS A 91 0.93 24.04 -0.21
CA LYS A 91 0.50 22.66 -0.41
C LYS A 91 -1.03 22.64 -0.41
N GLN A 92 -1.61 22.25 -1.53
CA GLN A 92 -3.05 22.12 -1.64
C GLN A 92 -3.42 20.72 -2.15
N HIS A 93 -4.28 20.04 -1.40
CA HIS A 93 -4.96 18.81 -1.83
C HIS A 93 -6.41 19.11 -2.17
N ARG A 94 -6.97 18.38 -3.13
CA ARG A 94 -8.40 18.43 -3.44
C ARG A 94 -8.89 17.03 -3.80
N GLN A 95 -9.94 16.57 -3.10
CA GLN A 95 -10.58 15.28 -3.37
C GLN A 95 -11.13 15.15 -4.81
N ASP A 96 -11.38 16.28 -5.48
CA ASP A 96 -11.90 16.35 -6.85
C ASP A 96 -10.82 16.29 -7.93
N TYR A 97 -9.57 15.97 -7.62
CA TYR A 97 -8.46 15.88 -8.59
C TYR A 97 -7.86 14.48 -8.55
N LYS A 98 -7.95 13.73 -9.65
CA LYS A 98 -7.34 12.40 -9.74
C LYS A 98 -5.84 12.48 -10.02
N ASP A 99 -5.42 13.34 -10.96
CA ASP A 99 -4.02 13.49 -11.36
C ASP A 99 -3.74 14.91 -11.88
N ILE A 100 -2.70 15.57 -11.38
CA ILE A 100 -2.20 16.85 -11.93
C ILE A 100 -1.15 16.53 -13.00
N HIS A 101 -1.50 16.79 -14.26
CA HIS A 101 -0.60 16.49 -15.38
C HIS A 101 0.14 17.71 -15.90
N ALA A 102 -0.40 18.92 -15.72
CA ALA A 102 0.30 20.13 -16.10
C ALA A 102 0.29 21.21 -15.04
N ILE A 103 1.41 21.92 -14.95
CA ILE A 103 1.60 23.01 -14.02
C ILE A 103 2.51 24.07 -14.66
N ASP A 104 2.18 25.34 -14.47
CA ASP A 104 2.96 26.45 -15.03
C ASP A 104 2.71 27.76 -14.26
N PHE A 105 3.73 28.61 -14.15
CA PHE A 105 3.62 29.92 -13.48
C PHE A 105 3.26 31.03 -14.46
N SER A 106 2.58 32.07 -13.98
CA SER A 106 2.39 33.30 -14.75
C SER A 106 3.74 33.92 -15.11
N HIS A 107 3.97 34.10 -16.41
CA HIS A 107 5.18 34.76 -16.89
C HIS A 107 5.07 36.27 -16.70
N GLY A 108 6.11 36.87 -16.10
CA GLY A 108 6.15 38.29 -15.74
C GLY A 108 6.17 38.51 -14.23
N ASP A 109 5.04 38.27 -13.55
CA ASP A 109 4.87 38.55 -12.13
C ASP A 109 5.12 37.34 -11.20
N SER A 110 5.10 36.10 -11.74
CA SER A 110 5.26 34.85 -10.99
C SER A 110 4.34 34.71 -9.77
N THR A 111 3.18 35.39 -9.78
CA THR A 111 2.23 35.40 -8.65
C THR A 111 1.12 34.36 -8.79
N ARG A 112 0.88 33.87 -10.01
CA ARG A 112 -0.17 32.89 -10.31
C ARG A 112 0.39 31.58 -10.82
N LEU A 113 -0.36 30.51 -10.58
CA LEU A 113 -0.02 29.14 -10.93
C LEU A 113 -1.23 28.47 -11.59
N VAL A 114 -1.08 27.98 -12.81
CA VAL A 114 -2.10 27.15 -13.46
C VAL A 114 -1.77 25.68 -13.20
N ALA A 115 -2.78 24.89 -12.83
CA ALA A 115 -2.69 23.45 -12.63
C ALA A 115 -3.82 22.74 -13.39
N ALA A 116 -3.45 21.84 -14.31
CA ALA A 116 -4.38 21.09 -15.15
C ALA A 116 -4.55 19.65 -14.68
N SER A 117 -5.80 19.19 -14.73
CA SER A 117 -6.25 17.90 -14.20
C SER A 117 -6.92 17.05 -15.26
N PHE A 118 -6.81 15.73 -15.11
CA PHE A 118 -7.61 14.78 -15.88
C PHE A 118 -9.11 14.82 -15.57
N ASN A 119 -9.53 15.52 -14.51
CA ASN A 119 -10.95 15.76 -14.24
C ASN A 119 -11.55 16.91 -15.06
N GLN A 120 -11.02 17.13 -16.28
CA GLN A 120 -11.54 18.07 -17.27
C GLN A 120 -11.51 19.55 -16.83
N THR A 121 -10.62 19.88 -15.88
CA THR A 121 -10.49 21.23 -15.34
C THR A 121 -9.05 21.70 -15.30
N ALA A 122 -8.81 22.97 -15.59
CA ALA A 122 -7.57 23.67 -15.25
C ALA A 122 -7.87 24.81 -14.28
N SER A 123 -7.19 24.85 -13.13
CA SER A 123 -7.40 25.86 -12.10
C SER A 123 -6.22 26.80 -12.00
N VAL A 124 -6.50 28.09 -11.82
CA VAL A 124 -5.49 29.13 -11.59
C VAL A 124 -5.52 29.54 -10.13
N TRP A 125 -4.35 29.59 -9.50
CA TRP A 125 -4.16 29.89 -8.09
C TRP A 125 -3.27 31.11 -7.92
N ASP A 126 -3.61 31.96 -6.96
CA ASP A 126 -2.73 33.00 -6.47
C ASP A 126 -1.86 32.42 -5.35
N ILE A 127 -0.54 32.52 -5.50
CA ILE A 127 0.43 31.87 -4.61
C ILE A 127 0.50 32.58 -3.26
N ALA A 128 0.38 33.92 -3.25
CA ALA A 128 0.49 34.72 -2.04
C ALA A 128 -0.70 34.49 -1.08
N THR A 129 -1.90 34.36 -1.63
CA THR A 129 -3.14 34.19 -0.86
C THR A 129 -3.58 32.74 -0.75
N ALA A 130 -2.95 31.83 -1.49
CA ALA A 130 -3.34 30.42 -1.63
C ALA A 130 -4.81 30.23 -2.12
N LYS A 131 -5.39 31.24 -2.78
CA LYS A 131 -6.77 31.20 -3.25
C LYS A 131 -6.85 30.89 -4.74
N ARG A 132 -7.88 30.13 -5.12
CA ARG A 132 -8.21 29.89 -6.52
C ARG A 132 -8.81 31.16 -7.12
N VAL A 133 -8.23 31.62 -8.22
CA VAL A 133 -8.65 32.82 -8.94
C VAL A 133 -9.56 32.45 -10.11
N LEU A 134 -9.21 31.41 -10.88
CA LEU A 134 -10.00 30.96 -12.04
C LEU A 134 -10.15 29.43 -12.06
N GLN A 135 -11.23 28.98 -12.69
CA GLN A 135 -11.46 27.56 -13.01
C GLN A 135 -11.94 27.44 -14.46
N LEU A 136 -11.10 26.85 -15.30
CA LEU A 136 -11.34 26.63 -16.73
C LEU A 136 -11.88 25.21 -16.92
N HIS A 137 -13.03 25.10 -17.59
CA HIS A 137 -13.71 23.82 -17.82
C HIS A 137 -13.51 23.35 -19.26
N HIS A 138 -13.32 22.04 -19.41
CA HIS A 138 -13.09 21.36 -20.67
C HIS A 138 -14.05 20.19 -20.85
N ASP A 139 -14.25 19.76 -22.10
CA ASP A 139 -15.13 18.62 -22.43
C ASP A 139 -14.37 17.27 -22.39
N ASN A 140 -13.05 17.31 -22.25
CA ASN A 140 -12.16 16.15 -22.20
C ASN A 140 -10.98 16.44 -21.26
N ARG A 141 -10.17 15.42 -20.95
CA ARG A 141 -9.00 15.49 -20.06
C ARG A 141 -8.04 16.59 -20.52
N VAL A 142 -7.62 17.46 -19.59
CA VAL A 142 -6.64 18.50 -19.88
C VAL A 142 -5.25 17.90 -19.71
N THR A 143 -4.52 17.80 -20.81
CA THR A 143 -3.22 17.12 -20.87
C THR A 143 -2.06 18.08 -20.69
N ALA A 144 -2.22 19.35 -21.12
CA ALA A 144 -1.22 20.40 -20.97
C ALA A 144 -1.87 21.75 -20.63
N ALA A 145 -1.17 22.59 -19.87
CA ALA A 145 -1.54 23.98 -19.62
C ALA A 145 -0.28 24.84 -19.49
N ARG A 146 -0.24 25.99 -20.17
CA ARG A 146 0.91 26.91 -20.21
C ARG A 146 0.47 28.37 -20.24
N TYR A 147 1.16 29.21 -19.47
CA TYR A 147 1.00 30.66 -19.57
C TYR A 147 1.71 31.21 -20.82
N SER A 148 1.15 32.26 -21.42
CA SER A 148 1.83 33.00 -22.47
C SER A 148 3.09 33.67 -21.92
N PRO A 149 4.13 33.93 -22.73
CA PRO A 149 5.33 34.66 -22.32
C PRO A 149 5.06 36.05 -21.75
N GLN A 150 3.95 36.67 -22.15
CA GLN A 150 3.50 37.97 -21.66
C GLN A 150 2.63 37.88 -20.39
N GLY A 151 2.27 36.67 -19.95
CA GLY A 151 1.43 36.43 -18.78
C GLY A 151 -0.06 36.73 -18.97
N ASP A 152 -0.44 37.29 -20.12
CA ASP A 152 -1.79 37.77 -20.44
C ASP A 152 -2.78 36.64 -20.82
N ARG A 153 -2.28 35.47 -21.22
CA ARG A 153 -3.10 34.36 -21.73
C ARG A 153 -2.70 33.02 -21.12
N ILE A 154 -3.64 32.07 -21.14
CA ILE A 154 -3.43 30.68 -20.72
C ILE A 154 -3.82 29.77 -21.89
N ALA A 155 -2.89 28.97 -22.39
CA ALA A 155 -3.20 27.92 -23.35
C ALA A 155 -3.37 26.58 -22.62
N THR A 156 -4.36 25.81 -23.04
CA THR A 156 -4.67 24.48 -22.52
C THR A 156 -4.87 23.52 -23.69
N ALA A 157 -4.43 22.28 -23.53
CA ALA A 157 -4.64 21.24 -24.52
C ALA A 157 -5.48 20.10 -23.92
N THR A 158 -6.42 19.61 -24.72
CA THR A 158 -7.15 18.36 -24.50
C THR A 158 -6.86 17.40 -25.64
N GLU A 159 -7.37 16.18 -25.59
CA GLU A 159 -7.16 15.20 -26.66
C GLU A 159 -7.63 15.66 -28.06
N THR A 160 -8.54 16.62 -28.11
CA THR A 160 -9.24 17.01 -29.35
C THR A 160 -9.17 18.50 -29.67
N SER A 161 -8.64 19.31 -28.75
CA SER A 161 -8.60 20.76 -28.96
C SER A 161 -7.57 21.45 -28.09
N VAL A 162 -7.06 22.57 -28.61
CA VAL A 162 -6.26 23.55 -27.87
C VAL A 162 -7.10 24.81 -27.68
N ARG A 163 -7.26 25.24 -26.43
CA ARG A 163 -8.03 26.44 -26.06
C ARG A 163 -7.11 27.48 -25.44
N VAL A 164 -7.27 28.73 -25.86
CA VAL A 164 -6.56 29.90 -25.33
C VAL A 164 -7.55 30.76 -24.58
N TYR A 165 -7.23 31.08 -23.33
CA TYR A 165 -8.04 31.89 -22.43
C TYR A 165 -7.31 33.19 -22.09
N ASP A 166 -8.07 34.24 -21.78
CA ASP A 166 -7.54 35.40 -21.08
C ASP A 166 -7.21 35.02 -19.62
N SER A 167 -6.02 35.40 -19.16
CA SER A 167 -5.50 35.03 -17.84
C SER A 167 -6.16 35.75 -16.66
N ASN A 168 -6.90 36.83 -16.91
CA ASN A 168 -7.50 37.67 -15.88
C ASN A 168 -8.95 37.28 -15.58
N ASP A 169 -9.77 37.10 -16.60
CA ASP A 169 -11.20 36.78 -16.45
C ASP A 169 -11.55 35.32 -16.83
N GLY A 170 -10.59 34.56 -17.39
CA GLY A 170 -10.80 33.18 -17.80
C GLY A 170 -11.68 33.03 -19.04
N LYS A 171 -11.90 34.10 -19.81
CA LYS A 171 -12.71 34.07 -21.03
C LYS A 171 -11.97 33.34 -22.15
N LEU A 172 -12.68 32.45 -22.84
CA LEU A 172 -12.15 31.76 -24.02
C LEU A 172 -11.95 32.75 -25.18
N LEU A 173 -10.72 32.84 -25.68
CA LEU A 173 -10.32 33.68 -26.81
C LEU A 173 -10.29 32.88 -28.13
N VAL A 174 -9.72 31.67 -28.10
CA VAL A 174 -9.52 30.83 -29.28
C VAL A 174 -9.75 29.35 -28.92
N ASP A 175 -10.49 28.60 -29.76
CA ASP A 175 -10.62 27.14 -29.69
C ASP A 175 -10.22 26.54 -31.03
N VAL A 176 -9.10 25.82 -31.07
CA VAL A 176 -8.58 25.15 -32.26
C VAL A 176 -8.79 23.65 -32.10
N LYS A 177 -9.55 23.04 -33.02
CA LYS A 177 -9.74 21.57 -33.04
C LYS A 177 -8.55 20.89 -33.70
N VAL A 178 -7.75 20.19 -32.90
CA VAL A 178 -6.55 19.46 -33.32
C VAL A 178 -6.46 18.19 -32.47
N GLU A 179 -6.21 17.04 -33.11
CA GLU A 179 -5.93 15.81 -32.37
C GLU A 179 -4.57 15.88 -31.67
N VAL A 180 -4.60 15.82 -30.34
CA VAL A 180 -3.42 15.80 -29.46
C VAL A 180 -3.48 14.49 -28.68
N LYS A 181 -2.45 13.64 -28.73
CA LYS A 181 -2.51 12.36 -28.01
C LYS A 181 -2.39 12.54 -26.48
N PRO A 182 -3.00 11.63 -25.67
CA PRO A 182 -3.45 12.00 -24.32
C PRO A 182 -2.41 12.03 -23.19
N TRP A 183 -1.14 11.70 -23.44
CA TRP A 183 -0.33 11.13 -22.35
C TRP A 183 0.69 12.11 -21.73
N PHE A 184 0.92 13.32 -22.29
CA PHE A 184 1.97 14.19 -21.75
C PHE A 184 1.70 15.70 -21.85
N ASN A 185 2.00 16.41 -20.76
CA ASN A 185 2.09 17.89 -20.61
C ASN A 185 2.95 18.61 -21.66
N LYS A 186 3.82 17.85 -22.33
CA LYS A 186 4.98 18.42 -23.03
C LYS A 186 4.75 18.65 -24.52
N GLY A 187 3.52 18.53 -25.03
CA GLY A 187 3.19 18.72 -26.46
C GLY A 187 2.69 20.13 -26.82
N LEU A 188 2.57 21.04 -25.85
CA LEU A 188 2.10 22.41 -26.02
C LEU A 188 3.19 23.39 -25.58
N LEU A 189 3.67 24.23 -26.50
CA LEU A 189 4.70 25.23 -26.22
C LEU A 189 4.28 26.60 -26.76
N TRP A 190 4.57 27.64 -25.98
CA TRP A 190 4.45 29.01 -26.45
C TRP A 190 5.71 29.45 -27.17
N SER A 191 5.50 30.29 -28.17
CA SER A 191 6.58 30.91 -28.90
C SER A 191 6.19 32.32 -29.31
N ASN A 192 6.43 33.26 -28.40
CA ASN A 192 5.86 34.61 -28.43
C ASN A 192 4.33 34.56 -28.55
N ASN A 193 3.76 35.05 -29.66
CA ASN A 193 2.31 35.06 -29.92
C ASN A 193 1.81 33.83 -30.69
N HIS A 194 2.67 32.83 -30.90
CA HIS A 194 2.33 31.58 -31.58
C HIS A 194 2.35 30.41 -30.61
N LEU A 195 1.54 29.40 -30.90
CA LEU A 195 1.42 28.14 -30.17
C LEU A 195 1.91 26.99 -31.03
N LEU A 196 2.89 26.25 -30.52
CA LEU A 196 3.36 25.02 -31.12
C LEU A 196 2.63 23.85 -30.49
N VAL A 197 1.98 23.04 -31.33
CA VAL A 197 1.17 21.88 -30.92
C VAL A 197 1.68 20.65 -31.66
N VAL A 198 2.02 19.60 -30.91
CA VAL A 198 2.51 18.33 -31.47
C VAL A 198 1.35 17.37 -31.71
N SER A 199 1.23 16.87 -32.94
CA SER A 199 0.27 15.83 -33.37
C SER A 199 1.01 14.55 -33.83
N ASN A 200 0.28 13.47 -34.11
CA ASN A 200 0.83 12.13 -34.42
C ASN A 200 1.85 12.10 -35.56
N SER A 201 1.73 12.98 -36.54
CA SER A 201 2.57 13.00 -37.75
C SER A 201 3.21 14.35 -38.04
N THR A 202 2.86 15.38 -37.29
CA THR A 202 3.23 16.76 -37.59
C THR A 202 3.33 17.62 -36.33
N ILE A 203 4.27 18.56 -36.32
CA ILE A 203 4.26 19.69 -35.39
C ILE A 203 3.55 20.84 -36.13
N LYS A 204 2.57 21.49 -35.48
CA LYS A 204 1.80 22.60 -36.06
C LYS A 204 2.01 23.87 -35.26
N GLU A 205 2.22 25.00 -35.94
CA GLU A 205 2.25 26.33 -35.34
C GLU A 205 0.92 27.03 -35.60
N PHE A 206 0.29 27.55 -34.55
CA PHE A 206 -0.94 28.32 -34.62
C PHE A 206 -0.69 29.74 -34.13
N GLU A 207 -1.31 30.74 -34.76
CA GLU A 207 -1.33 32.09 -34.21
C GLU A 207 -2.33 32.16 -33.05
N ALA A 208 -1.90 32.59 -31.85
CA ALA A 208 -2.72 32.53 -30.65
C ALA A 208 -3.83 33.58 -30.57
N SER A 209 -3.83 34.56 -31.46
CA SER A 209 -4.88 35.60 -31.62
C SER A 209 -6.04 35.11 -32.50
N THR A 210 -5.73 34.38 -33.58
CA THR A 210 -6.70 34.00 -34.62
C THR A 210 -7.02 32.51 -34.64
N GLY A 211 -6.16 31.66 -34.07
CA GLY A 211 -6.25 30.20 -34.16
C GLY A 211 -5.89 29.64 -35.53
N SER A 212 -5.37 30.47 -36.44
CA SER A 212 -4.98 30.05 -37.79
C SER A 212 -3.65 29.29 -37.78
N ALA A 213 -3.55 28.25 -38.61
CA ALA A 213 -2.31 27.49 -38.78
C ALA A 213 -1.31 28.30 -39.63
N VAL A 214 -0.11 28.52 -39.09
CA VAL A 214 0.97 29.29 -39.71
C VAL A 214 1.95 28.38 -40.45
N SER A 215 2.34 27.27 -39.81
CA SER A 215 3.33 26.35 -40.35
C SER A 215 3.07 24.91 -39.88
N GLU A 216 3.46 23.94 -40.70
CA GLU A 216 3.33 22.51 -40.42
C GLU A 216 4.63 21.81 -40.79
N TRP A 217 5.21 21.09 -39.82
CA TRP A 217 6.46 20.35 -40.00
C TRP A 217 6.17 18.85 -39.99
N PRO A 218 6.46 18.12 -41.09
CA PRO A 218 6.26 16.68 -41.14
C PRO A 218 7.33 15.97 -40.32
N VAL A 219 6.90 15.00 -39.50
CA VAL A 219 7.80 14.14 -38.73
C VAL A 219 7.56 12.68 -39.15
N PRO A 220 8.60 11.82 -39.23
CA PRO A 220 8.45 10.47 -39.77
C PRO A 220 7.31 9.69 -39.07
N ALA A 221 6.31 9.29 -39.87
CA ALA A 221 5.11 8.63 -39.40
C ALA A 221 5.39 7.17 -39.02
N SER A 222 5.88 6.91 -37.80
CA SER A 222 5.81 5.55 -37.23
C SER A 222 5.95 5.47 -35.70
N ASP A 223 6.11 6.58 -34.98
CA ASP A 223 6.87 6.50 -33.75
C ASP A 223 6.36 7.46 -32.64
N PHE A 224 6.31 6.93 -31.41
CA PHE A 224 5.66 7.58 -30.26
C PHE A 224 6.44 8.81 -29.79
N PHE A 225 5.86 10.00 -29.94
CA PHE A 225 6.40 11.25 -29.39
C PHE A 225 6.22 11.35 -27.87
N SER A 226 7.30 11.61 -27.13
CA SER A 226 7.25 11.73 -25.66
C SER A 226 7.42 13.17 -25.16
N CYS A 227 8.30 13.99 -25.75
CA CYS A 227 8.44 15.40 -25.39
C CYS A 227 9.10 16.28 -26.46
N ILE A 228 8.81 17.58 -26.42
CA ILE A 228 9.40 18.63 -27.28
C ILE A 228 9.94 19.79 -26.41
N SER A 229 11.02 20.42 -26.86
CA SER A 229 11.63 21.61 -26.27
C SER A 229 12.06 22.56 -27.38
N LEU A 230 11.93 23.87 -27.12
CA LEU A 230 12.27 24.94 -28.07
C LEU A 230 13.50 25.71 -27.58
N SER A 231 14.46 25.99 -28.48
CA SER A 231 15.58 26.89 -28.17
C SER A 231 15.09 28.30 -27.89
N LYS A 232 15.71 28.98 -26.93
CA LYS A 232 15.34 30.35 -26.52
C LYS A 232 15.38 31.35 -27.68
N HIS A 233 16.29 31.13 -28.63
CA HIS A 233 16.44 31.98 -29.82
C HIS A 233 15.66 31.47 -31.05
N ARG A 234 14.75 30.49 -30.91
CA ARG A 234 14.05 29.85 -32.05
C ARG A 234 15.02 29.31 -33.12
N LYS A 235 16.24 28.89 -32.75
CA LYS A 235 17.18 28.33 -33.73
C LYS A 235 16.81 26.90 -34.09
N PHE A 236 16.51 26.08 -33.09
CA PHE A 236 16.17 24.67 -33.26
C PHE A 236 15.05 24.22 -32.33
N ILE A 237 14.34 23.18 -32.75
CA ILE A 237 13.38 22.39 -32.00
C ILE A 237 14.04 21.06 -31.68
N ALA A 238 13.99 20.64 -30.42
CA ALA A 238 14.40 19.31 -30.01
C ALA A 238 13.15 18.51 -29.63
N TYR A 239 12.97 17.33 -30.22
CA TYR A 239 11.87 16.43 -29.85
C TYR A 239 12.38 15.01 -29.69
N SER A 240 11.63 14.21 -28.93
CA SER A 240 11.96 12.81 -28.69
C SER A 240 10.89 11.87 -29.21
N SER A 241 11.34 10.77 -29.81
CA SER A 241 10.55 9.61 -30.20
C SER A 241 11.12 8.37 -29.53
N LYS A 242 10.39 7.78 -28.57
CA LYS A 242 10.85 6.67 -27.71
C LYS A 242 12.26 6.92 -27.15
N ARG A 243 13.28 6.35 -27.78
CA ARG A 243 14.69 6.36 -27.36
C ARG A 243 15.53 7.38 -28.11
N ILE A 244 14.97 8.09 -29.07
CA ILE A 244 15.70 8.96 -29.98
C ILE A 244 15.35 10.42 -29.69
N VAL A 245 16.36 11.28 -29.57
CA VAL A 245 16.23 12.74 -29.61
C VAL A 245 16.64 13.23 -30.99
N THR A 246 15.77 14.02 -31.61
CA THR A 246 16.03 14.66 -32.90
C THR A 246 16.07 16.17 -32.74
N PHE A 247 17.10 16.79 -33.29
CA PHE A 247 17.21 18.25 -33.39
C PHE A 247 16.84 18.71 -34.80
N TRP A 248 16.05 19.78 -34.87
CA TRP A 248 15.47 20.29 -36.10
C TRP A 248 15.67 21.80 -36.19
N ASP A 249 16.30 22.29 -37.24
CA ASP A 249 16.49 23.74 -37.43
C ASP A 249 15.21 24.40 -37.96
N ILE A 250 14.79 25.49 -37.32
CA ILE A 250 13.54 26.19 -37.67
C ILE A 250 13.70 27.02 -38.95
N SER A 251 14.90 27.55 -39.20
CA SER A 251 15.18 28.44 -40.32
C SER A 251 15.41 27.68 -41.63
N THR A 252 16.05 26.51 -41.57
CA THR A 252 16.37 25.69 -42.75
C THR A 252 15.40 24.54 -42.97
N HIS A 253 14.53 24.23 -42.01
CA HIS A 253 13.64 23.06 -42.03
C HIS A 253 14.39 21.72 -42.21
N THR A 254 15.63 21.63 -41.72
CA THR A 254 16.47 20.42 -41.85
C THR A 254 16.72 19.76 -40.50
N GLN A 255 16.76 18.42 -40.49
CA GLN A 255 17.20 17.63 -39.35
C GLN A 255 18.71 17.79 -39.15
N LEU A 256 19.14 18.16 -37.94
CA LEU A 256 20.54 18.43 -37.62
C LEU A 256 21.26 17.20 -37.07
N SER A 257 20.63 16.46 -36.14
CA SER A 257 21.27 15.32 -35.49
C SER A 257 20.28 14.37 -34.82
N LEU A 258 20.75 13.16 -34.54
CA LEU A 258 20.00 12.08 -33.91
C LEU A 258 20.83 11.50 -32.74
N ILE A 259 20.29 11.57 -31.52
CA ILE A 259 20.94 11.05 -30.32
C ILE A 259 20.09 9.92 -29.75
N GLN A 260 20.69 8.76 -29.50
CA GLN A 260 20.00 7.59 -28.98
C GLN A 260 20.26 7.39 -27.48
N HIS A 261 19.20 7.30 -26.70
CA HIS A 261 19.17 6.97 -25.28
C HIS A 261 18.91 5.45 -25.09
N PRO A 262 19.51 4.79 -24.08
CA PRO A 262 19.36 3.34 -23.88
C PRO A 262 17.92 2.88 -23.59
N GLN A 263 17.13 3.71 -22.91
CA GLN A 263 15.72 3.47 -22.59
C GLN A 263 14.83 4.63 -23.06
N ASP A 264 13.51 4.45 -22.96
CA ASP A 264 12.54 5.44 -23.41
C ASP A 264 12.68 6.76 -22.64
N ILE A 265 12.65 7.86 -23.38
CA ILE A 265 12.85 9.22 -22.88
C ILE A 265 11.51 9.73 -22.38
N SER A 266 11.45 10.10 -21.12
CA SER A 266 10.28 10.69 -20.46
C SER A 266 10.38 12.21 -20.36
N SER A 267 11.59 12.79 -20.41
CA SER A 267 11.79 14.24 -20.39
C SER A 267 12.99 14.69 -21.21
N LEU A 268 12.83 15.80 -21.93
CA LEU A 268 13.86 16.46 -22.73
C LEU A 268 13.77 17.97 -22.49
N LEU A 269 14.90 18.62 -22.22
CA LEU A 269 14.98 20.06 -22.03
C LEU A 269 16.26 20.65 -22.60
N LEU A 270 16.16 21.89 -23.06
CA LEU A 270 17.30 22.74 -23.40
C LEU A 270 17.60 23.68 -22.24
N SER A 271 18.88 23.97 -22.02
CA SER A 271 19.29 24.93 -20.99
C SER A 271 18.91 26.36 -21.40
N PRO A 272 18.66 27.28 -20.44
CA PRO A 272 18.24 28.66 -20.74
C PRO A 272 19.25 29.50 -21.56
N ASP A 273 20.49 29.06 -21.66
CA ASP A 273 21.59 29.65 -22.41
C ASP A 273 21.85 28.92 -23.76
N ASP A 274 21.03 27.92 -24.11
CA ASP A 274 21.19 27.06 -25.29
C ASP A 274 22.59 26.41 -25.39
N GLN A 275 23.28 26.15 -24.26
CA GLN A 275 24.60 25.52 -24.22
C GLN A 275 24.55 24.01 -23.95
N PHE A 276 23.55 23.56 -23.19
CA PHE A 276 23.38 22.16 -22.79
C PHE A 276 21.96 21.67 -23.09
N PHE A 277 21.80 20.36 -23.18
CA PHE A 277 20.48 19.72 -23.11
C PHE A 277 20.50 18.63 -22.04
N ALA A 278 19.35 18.43 -21.40
CA ALA A 278 19.14 17.39 -20.40
C ALA A 278 18.08 16.39 -20.86
N ILE A 279 18.39 15.10 -20.71
CA ILE A 279 17.50 13.97 -21.00
C ILE A 279 17.27 13.20 -19.71
N GLY A 280 16.01 12.87 -19.42
CA GLY A 280 15.63 11.93 -18.36
C GLY A 280 14.93 10.71 -18.96
N GLY A 281 15.33 9.51 -18.53
CA GLY A 281 14.81 8.24 -19.01
C GLY A 281 14.06 7.41 -17.96
N GLN A 282 13.47 6.30 -18.40
CA GLN A 282 12.82 5.32 -17.50
C GLN A 282 13.82 4.53 -16.63
N ASP A 283 15.09 4.53 -17.00
CA ASP A 283 16.20 3.93 -16.27
C ASP A 283 16.67 4.72 -15.04
N GLY A 284 16.03 5.86 -14.73
CA GLY A 284 16.42 6.69 -13.60
C GLY A 284 17.69 7.51 -13.85
N LYS A 285 18.19 7.52 -15.08
CA LYS A 285 19.37 8.30 -15.46
C LYS A 285 18.98 9.67 -15.99
N VAL A 286 19.77 10.67 -15.64
CA VAL A 286 19.77 11.98 -16.30
C VAL A 286 21.08 12.16 -17.04
N ILE A 287 21.00 12.46 -18.34
CA ILE A 287 22.17 12.80 -19.16
C ILE A 287 22.12 14.29 -19.45
N ILE A 288 23.18 15.01 -19.08
CA ILE A 288 23.40 16.41 -19.46
C ILE A 288 24.57 16.45 -20.42
N GLU A 289 24.38 17.05 -21.60
CA GLU A 289 25.40 17.08 -22.65
C GLU A 289 25.45 18.45 -23.34
N ALA A 290 26.65 18.86 -23.75
CA ALA A 290 26.88 20.13 -24.43
C ALA A 290 26.39 20.11 -25.89
N LEU A 291 25.67 21.16 -26.30
CA LEU A 291 25.18 21.35 -27.68
C LEU A 291 26.33 21.52 -28.69
N SER A 292 27.53 21.90 -28.26
CA SER A 292 28.72 22.05 -29.12
C SER A 292 29.14 20.75 -29.81
N ARG A 293 28.87 19.57 -29.22
CA ARG A 293 29.18 18.26 -29.83
C ARG A 293 28.32 17.92 -31.05
N ILE A 294 27.14 18.55 -31.17
CA ILE A 294 26.21 18.30 -32.28
C ILE A 294 26.78 18.82 -33.61
N ASN A 295 27.62 19.85 -33.57
CA ASN A 295 28.26 20.43 -34.75
C ASN A 295 29.60 19.75 -35.13
N ALA A 296 30.11 18.82 -34.33
CA ALA A 296 31.46 18.25 -34.50
C ALA A 296 31.49 16.91 -35.27
N SER A 297 30.35 16.36 -35.70
CA SER A 297 30.26 15.02 -36.29
C SER A 297 30.14 14.98 -37.82
N THR A 298 30.69 15.96 -38.54
CA THR A 298 30.73 15.96 -40.03
C THR A 298 32.13 15.84 -40.65
N HIS A 299 33.18 15.59 -39.87
CA HIS A 299 34.50 15.26 -40.42
C HIS A 299 35.23 14.28 -39.52
N GLU A 300 35.08 12.98 -39.81
CA GLU A 300 36.11 11.94 -39.63
C GLU A 300 35.53 10.57 -40.01
N GLN A 301 35.49 10.31 -41.31
CA GLN A 301 35.55 8.95 -41.86
C GLN A 301 36.39 9.05 -43.13
N ASP A 302 37.70 8.86 -42.96
CA ASP A 302 38.55 8.18 -43.94
C ASP A 302 39.92 7.91 -43.31
N GLN A 303 40.42 6.69 -43.54
CA GLN A 303 41.71 6.12 -43.16
C GLN A 303 41.77 5.33 -41.84
N GLN A 304 41.64 4.01 -41.97
CA GLN A 304 42.41 3.03 -41.22
C GLN A 304 42.55 1.74 -42.04
N ASP A 305 43.61 1.67 -42.84
CA ASP A 305 44.31 0.44 -43.21
C ASP A 305 45.68 0.53 -42.52
N GLU A 306 45.99 -0.39 -41.59
CA GLU A 306 47.27 -1.10 -41.45
C GLU A 306 47.41 -1.84 -40.10
N GLN A 307 47.59 -3.16 -40.22
CA GLN A 307 48.44 -4.12 -39.49
C GLN A 307 48.73 -4.00 -37.96
N PRO A 308 48.80 -5.17 -37.28
CA PRO A 308 49.61 -5.35 -36.08
C PRO A 308 50.96 -6.06 -36.36
N SER A 309 52.05 -5.40 -35.94
CA SER A 309 53.38 -5.94 -35.59
C SER A 309 53.37 -6.33 -34.09
N THR A 310 54.21 -7.17 -33.47
CA THR A 310 55.45 -7.90 -33.78
C THR A 310 55.75 -8.87 -32.63
N SER A 311 56.29 -10.05 -32.97
CA SER A 311 57.33 -10.86 -32.30
C SER A 311 57.68 -10.69 -30.80
N GLY A 312 57.59 -11.81 -30.08
CA GLY A 312 58.51 -12.28 -29.02
C GLY A 312 58.41 -13.81 -28.98
N GLY A 313 59.41 -14.66 -28.82
CA GLY A 313 60.78 -14.58 -28.33
C GLY A 313 61.03 -15.90 -27.58
N LEU A 314 61.57 -16.93 -28.25
CA LEU A 314 61.87 -18.25 -27.66
C LEU A 314 63.32 -18.31 -27.15
N PRO A 315 63.62 -18.94 -25.99
CA PRO A 315 64.99 -19.22 -25.58
C PRO A 315 65.51 -20.52 -26.19
N GLY A 316 66.77 -20.50 -26.64
CA GLY A 316 67.48 -21.64 -27.19
C GLY A 316 67.92 -22.64 -26.13
N SER A 317 67.98 -23.92 -26.53
CA SER A 317 68.71 -24.97 -25.81
C SER A 317 69.55 -25.80 -26.80
N ASN A 318 70.79 -26.05 -26.40
CA ASN A 318 71.86 -26.75 -27.14
C ASN A 318 71.58 -28.25 -27.33
N PRO A 319 71.90 -28.85 -28.49
CA PRO A 319 71.88 -30.30 -28.68
C PRO A 319 73.31 -30.87 -28.65
N GLU A 320 73.88 -31.07 -27.46
CA GLU A 320 75.05 -31.94 -27.28
C GLU A 320 74.86 -32.80 -26.03
N ASN A 321 74.11 -33.91 -26.15
CA ASN A 321 74.21 -35.14 -25.33
C ASN A 321 73.02 -36.07 -25.64
N LEU A 322 73.06 -36.82 -26.75
CA LEU A 322 71.99 -37.79 -27.09
C LEU A 322 72.49 -39.12 -27.70
N THR A 323 73.75 -39.50 -27.49
CA THR A 323 74.33 -40.74 -28.07
C THR A 323 74.21 -41.99 -27.19
N LYS A 324 73.35 -42.00 -26.15
CA LYS A 324 73.06 -43.21 -25.36
C LYS A 324 71.57 -43.32 -25.03
N LEU A 325 70.75 -43.71 -26.00
CA LEU A 325 69.41 -44.25 -25.76
C LEU A 325 69.33 -45.64 -26.43
N PRO A 326 68.91 -46.70 -25.71
CA PRO A 326 68.60 -47.97 -26.34
C PRO A 326 67.48 -47.76 -27.37
N SER A 327 67.66 -48.28 -28.58
CA SER A 327 66.67 -48.15 -29.65
C SER A 327 65.34 -48.76 -29.22
N LEU A 328 64.24 -48.01 -29.37
CA LEU A 328 62.87 -48.42 -29.03
C LEU A 328 62.48 -49.84 -29.53
N PRO A 329 62.98 -50.33 -30.68
CA PRO A 329 62.76 -51.71 -31.14
C PRO A 329 63.45 -52.77 -30.29
N ARG A 330 64.61 -52.49 -29.69
CA ARG A 330 65.24 -53.44 -28.75
C ARG A 330 64.43 -53.59 -27.46
N ILE A 331 63.68 -52.56 -27.08
CA ILE A 331 62.79 -52.62 -25.91
C ILE A 331 61.54 -53.43 -26.29
N ILE A 332 60.89 -53.10 -27.41
CA ILE A 332 59.68 -53.82 -27.86
C ILE A 332 59.99 -55.27 -28.27
N ASP A 333 61.10 -55.54 -28.95
CA ASP A 333 61.57 -56.89 -29.28
C ASP A 333 62.01 -57.65 -28.04
N SER A 334 62.65 -57.03 -27.03
CA SER A 334 62.97 -57.73 -25.77
C SER A 334 61.72 -58.08 -24.96
N PHE A 335 60.67 -57.25 -25.01
CA PHE A 335 59.36 -57.57 -24.44
C PHE A 335 58.60 -58.65 -25.22
N LEU A 336 58.64 -58.61 -26.56
CA LEU A 336 58.01 -59.60 -27.45
C LEU A 336 58.81 -60.90 -27.61
N LEU A 337 60.03 -61.01 -27.08
CA LEU A 337 60.87 -62.21 -27.12
C LEU A 337 60.97 -62.94 -25.75
N SER A 338 60.39 -62.37 -24.68
CA SER A 338 60.33 -63.04 -23.37
C SER A 338 59.10 -63.95 -23.26
N PRO A 339 59.22 -65.22 -22.77
CA PRO A 339 58.06 -66.10 -22.65
C PRO A 339 57.10 -65.62 -21.55
N LEU A 340 55.84 -65.39 -21.93
CA LEU A 340 54.71 -65.16 -21.03
C LEU A 340 54.34 -66.47 -20.33
N ASP A 341 55.08 -66.87 -19.30
CA ASP A 341 54.68 -67.96 -18.40
C ASP A 341 53.96 -67.37 -17.17
N PRO A 342 52.64 -67.61 -17.00
CA PRO A 342 51.86 -67.06 -15.89
C PRO A 342 52.18 -67.68 -14.51
N SER A 343 53.19 -68.56 -14.41
CA SER A 343 53.51 -69.32 -13.19
C SER A 343 54.84 -68.96 -12.51
N PHE A 344 55.62 -68.01 -13.04
CA PHE A 344 56.88 -67.57 -12.41
C PHE A 344 56.71 -66.25 -11.63
N PRO A 345 57.20 -66.13 -10.38
CA PRO A 345 57.36 -64.83 -9.73
C PRO A 345 58.39 -64.00 -10.51
N GLU A 346 58.10 -62.70 -10.71
CA GLU A 346 58.93 -61.80 -11.51
C GLU A 346 60.43 -61.94 -11.16
N PRO A 347 61.33 -62.13 -12.14
CA PRO A 347 62.76 -62.05 -11.86
C PRO A 347 63.12 -60.59 -11.54
N ASP A 348 63.80 -60.41 -10.41
CA ASP A 348 64.43 -59.16 -9.96
C ASP A 348 65.49 -58.72 -10.99
N PHE A 349 65.04 -58.07 -12.07
CA PHE A 349 65.90 -57.26 -12.92
C PHE A 349 66.05 -55.90 -12.26
N ARG A 350 66.99 -55.80 -11.31
CA ARG A 350 67.59 -54.52 -10.92
C ARG A 350 68.33 -53.98 -12.14
N ILE A 351 67.70 -53.07 -12.86
CA ILE A 351 68.40 -52.12 -13.72
C ILE A 351 68.89 -51.04 -12.75
N ASP A 352 70.19 -51.04 -12.47
CA ASP A 352 70.84 -50.03 -11.62
C ASP A 352 70.53 -48.61 -12.14
N ASP A 353 70.11 -47.77 -11.19
CA ASP A 353 70.13 -46.32 -11.13
C ASP A 353 69.51 -45.47 -12.28
N ASP A 354 68.32 -44.93 -11.96
CA ASP A 354 67.96 -43.50 -12.00
C ASP A 354 68.04 -42.69 -13.30
N THR A 355 68.20 -43.31 -14.48
CA THR A 355 68.24 -42.51 -15.73
C THR A 355 67.43 -43.06 -16.90
N GLY A 356 66.95 -44.30 -16.88
CA GLY A 356 66.38 -44.94 -18.09
C GLY A 356 64.84 -44.90 -18.23
N LEU A 357 64.10 -45.02 -17.13
CA LEU A 357 62.63 -45.16 -17.14
C LEU A 357 61.90 -43.84 -16.85
N ASP A 358 62.49 -42.93 -16.05
CA ASP A 358 61.93 -41.59 -15.84
C ASP A 358 62.05 -40.67 -17.06
N LEU A 359 62.93 -41.00 -18.02
CA LEU A 359 63.00 -40.33 -19.34
C LEU A 359 61.76 -40.57 -20.22
N TRP A 360 60.85 -41.46 -19.83
CA TRP A 360 59.65 -41.83 -20.60
C TRP A 360 58.34 -41.36 -19.95
N ARG A 361 58.37 -40.36 -19.06
CA ARG A 361 57.17 -39.61 -18.64
C ARG A 361 56.77 -38.60 -19.73
N GLN A 362 55.47 -38.34 -19.84
CA GLN A 362 54.79 -37.71 -20.99
C GLN A 362 55.43 -36.43 -21.56
N ASP A 363 56.06 -35.59 -20.73
CA ASP A 363 56.72 -34.35 -21.20
C ASP A 363 58.05 -34.57 -21.94
N GLN A 364 58.65 -35.77 -21.86
CA GLN A 364 59.87 -36.13 -22.57
C GLN A 364 59.63 -36.95 -23.85
N LEU A 365 58.42 -37.51 -24.04
CA LEU A 365 58.06 -38.31 -25.22
C LEU A 365 57.97 -37.45 -26.50
N THR A 366 57.44 -36.23 -26.40
CA THR A 366 57.37 -35.29 -27.53
C THR A 366 58.76 -34.83 -27.99
N ASN A 367 59.68 -34.61 -27.04
CA ASN A 367 61.07 -34.23 -27.32
C ASN A 367 61.90 -35.38 -27.89
N THR A 368 61.64 -36.63 -27.46
CA THR A 368 62.31 -37.82 -28.00
C THR A 368 61.74 -38.24 -29.36
N GLU A 369 60.43 -38.10 -29.59
CA GLU A 369 59.78 -38.31 -30.90
C GLU A 369 60.22 -37.29 -31.94
N ALA A 370 60.28 -36.00 -31.58
CA ALA A 370 60.83 -34.94 -32.44
C ALA A 370 62.33 -35.16 -32.74
N SER A 371 63.09 -35.62 -31.75
CA SER A 371 64.51 -35.96 -31.91
C SER A 371 64.74 -37.22 -32.75
N LEU A 372 63.88 -38.25 -32.66
CA LEU A 372 63.88 -39.46 -33.52
C LEU A 372 63.54 -39.13 -34.98
N ILE A 373 62.61 -38.21 -35.21
CA ILE A 373 62.29 -37.70 -36.55
C ILE A 373 63.46 -36.88 -37.11
N ALA A 374 64.14 -36.07 -36.28
CA ALA A 374 65.27 -35.23 -36.67
C ALA A 374 66.59 -36.01 -36.92
N THR A 375 66.93 -36.99 -36.08
CA THR A 375 68.18 -37.78 -36.18
C THR A 375 68.22 -38.72 -37.38
N ALA A 376 67.07 -39.15 -37.88
CA ALA A 376 66.98 -40.05 -39.04
C ALA A 376 66.87 -39.30 -40.39
N ALA A 377 66.85 -37.97 -40.39
CA ALA A 377 66.92 -37.14 -41.60
C ALA A 377 68.35 -36.96 -42.14
N THR A 378 69.38 -37.24 -41.32
CA THR A 378 70.79 -36.89 -41.62
C THR A 378 71.72 -38.10 -41.81
N SER A 379 71.29 -39.34 -41.56
CA SER A 379 72.16 -40.52 -41.70
C SER A 379 71.79 -41.41 -42.90
N GLN A 380 72.76 -41.62 -43.82
CA GLN A 380 72.62 -42.51 -44.99
C GLN A 380 72.63 -44.01 -44.63
N ASN A 381 72.78 -44.37 -43.34
CA ASN A 381 72.80 -45.75 -42.83
C ASN A 381 71.85 -45.89 -41.63
N THR A 382 70.56 -45.71 -41.86
CA THR A 382 69.54 -45.88 -40.81
C THR A 382 69.25 -47.37 -40.59
N SER A 383 69.38 -47.83 -39.34
CA SER A 383 69.04 -49.21 -38.95
C SER A 383 67.54 -49.48 -39.19
N HIS A 384 67.19 -50.70 -39.62
CA HIS A 384 65.80 -51.18 -39.78
C HIS A 384 64.93 -50.81 -38.57
N ASP A 385 65.49 -50.99 -37.38
CA ASP A 385 64.86 -50.71 -36.10
C ASP A 385 64.40 -49.24 -36.01
N VAL A 386 65.29 -48.31 -36.33
CA VAL A 386 65.00 -46.87 -36.27
C VAL A 386 63.91 -46.49 -37.27
N LEU A 387 63.90 -47.10 -38.46
CA LEU A 387 62.87 -46.89 -39.47
C LEU A 387 61.51 -47.45 -39.05
N ALA A 388 61.46 -48.64 -38.43
CA ALA A 388 60.23 -49.25 -37.93
C ALA A 388 59.62 -48.42 -36.78
N SER A 389 60.43 -47.92 -35.85
CA SER A 389 59.97 -47.01 -34.79
C SER A 389 59.53 -45.64 -35.33
N ARG A 390 60.26 -45.07 -36.29
CA ARG A 390 59.87 -43.79 -36.92
C ARG A 390 58.55 -43.93 -37.68
N ALA A 391 58.34 -45.04 -38.38
CA ALA A 391 57.07 -45.33 -39.04
C ALA A 391 55.92 -45.33 -38.03
N LEU A 392 56.11 -45.95 -36.88
CA LEU A 392 55.09 -46.04 -35.84
C LEU A 392 54.78 -44.68 -35.19
N VAL A 393 55.80 -43.85 -34.90
CA VAL A 393 55.60 -42.46 -34.45
C VAL A 393 54.85 -41.64 -35.51
N ARG A 394 55.23 -41.76 -36.79
CA ARG A 394 54.54 -41.09 -37.89
C ARG A 394 53.09 -41.53 -38.06
N THR A 395 52.77 -42.80 -37.80
CA THR A 395 51.37 -43.25 -37.76
C THR A 395 50.56 -42.59 -36.65
N ARG A 396 51.17 -42.27 -35.49
CA ARG A 396 50.50 -41.55 -34.40
C ARG A 396 50.27 -40.08 -34.74
N LEU A 397 51.23 -39.45 -35.43
CA LEU A 397 51.12 -38.08 -35.96
C LEU A 397 50.16 -37.97 -37.17
N ARG A 398 49.56 -39.08 -37.60
CA ARG A 398 48.69 -39.16 -38.79
C ARG A 398 49.39 -38.83 -40.11
N GLU A 399 50.71 -38.96 -40.17
CA GLU A 399 51.52 -38.80 -41.39
C GLU A 399 51.55 -40.10 -42.19
N TRP A 400 50.39 -40.54 -42.70
CA TRP A 400 50.20 -41.88 -43.26
C TRP A 400 51.17 -42.23 -44.39
N ASP A 401 51.42 -41.29 -45.31
CA ASP A 401 52.30 -41.50 -46.46
C ASP A 401 53.76 -41.64 -46.04
N ALA A 402 54.21 -40.79 -45.11
CA ALA A 402 55.58 -40.83 -44.59
C ALA A 402 55.81 -42.08 -43.72
N ALA A 403 54.80 -42.49 -42.95
CA ALA A 403 54.82 -43.71 -42.16
C ALA A 403 54.90 -44.96 -43.04
N LEU A 404 54.15 -44.98 -44.15
CA LEU A 404 54.13 -46.10 -45.08
C LEU A 404 55.49 -46.28 -45.77
N VAL A 405 56.10 -45.19 -46.24
CA VAL A 405 57.44 -45.21 -46.86
C VAL A 405 58.49 -45.75 -45.89
N ASP A 406 58.42 -45.34 -44.63
CA ASP A 406 59.36 -45.82 -43.61
C ASP A 406 59.14 -47.27 -43.24
N ALA A 407 57.88 -47.70 -43.11
CA ALA A 407 57.54 -49.09 -42.80
C ALA A 407 57.95 -50.03 -43.93
N GLU A 408 57.78 -49.62 -45.19
CA GLU A 408 58.24 -50.38 -46.36
C GLU A 408 59.75 -50.52 -46.40
N LYS A 409 60.46 -49.39 -46.25
CA LYS A 409 61.93 -49.40 -46.19
C LYS A 409 62.47 -50.23 -45.04
N ALA A 410 61.81 -50.20 -43.88
CA ALA A 410 62.17 -51.06 -42.76
C ALA A 410 62.01 -52.54 -43.15
N ILE A 411 60.81 -52.95 -43.59
CA ILE A 411 60.52 -54.34 -43.94
C ILE A 411 61.47 -54.86 -45.04
N ASP A 412 61.81 -54.02 -46.02
CA ASP A 412 62.73 -54.36 -47.11
C ASP A 412 64.17 -54.64 -46.62
N ILE A 413 64.63 -53.93 -45.57
CA ILE A 413 65.93 -54.18 -44.94
C ILE A 413 65.87 -55.44 -44.08
N GLN A 414 64.86 -55.55 -43.21
CA GLN A 414 64.62 -56.72 -42.39
C GLN A 414 63.12 -56.81 -42.03
N PRO A 415 62.43 -57.93 -42.35
CA PRO A 415 61.06 -58.12 -41.92
C PRO A 415 60.94 -58.18 -40.39
N SER A 416 60.16 -57.28 -39.79
CA SER A 416 59.84 -57.29 -38.36
C SER A 416 58.35 -57.12 -38.10
N VAL A 417 57.89 -57.65 -36.96
CA VAL A 417 56.48 -57.56 -36.54
C VAL A 417 56.06 -56.10 -36.40
N ILE A 418 56.93 -55.24 -35.85
CA ILE A 418 56.68 -53.80 -35.67
C ILE A 418 56.56 -53.09 -37.03
N GLY A 419 57.43 -53.41 -38.00
CA GLY A 419 57.36 -52.84 -39.35
C GLY A 419 56.04 -53.20 -40.05
N TYR A 420 55.59 -54.45 -39.95
CA TYR A 420 54.28 -54.86 -40.50
C TYR A 420 53.09 -54.22 -39.79
N ILE A 421 53.15 -54.07 -38.45
CA ILE A 421 52.10 -53.36 -37.69
C ILE A 421 52.03 -51.89 -38.10
N ALA A 422 53.16 -51.18 -38.19
CA ALA A 422 53.20 -49.79 -38.63
C ALA A 422 52.68 -49.62 -40.07
N LYS A 423 53.04 -50.53 -40.99
CA LYS A 423 52.51 -50.55 -42.36
C LYS A 423 51.00 -50.79 -42.39
N SER A 424 50.51 -51.69 -41.54
CA SER A 424 49.07 -51.98 -41.41
C SER A 424 48.30 -50.76 -40.91
N ILE A 425 48.76 -50.11 -39.84
CA ILE A 425 48.15 -48.89 -39.28
C ILE A 425 48.16 -47.75 -40.32
N ALA A 426 49.27 -47.54 -41.03
CA ALA A 426 49.38 -46.50 -42.06
C ALA A 426 48.39 -46.70 -43.22
N LEU A 427 48.24 -47.94 -43.71
CA LEU A 427 47.27 -48.27 -44.77
C LEU A 427 45.82 -48.10 -44.31
N VAL A 428 45.50 -48.52 -43.08
CA VAL A 428 44.17 -48.33 -42.50
C VAL A 428 43.87 -46.85 -42.34
N GLY A 429 44.82 -46.05 -41.84
CA GLY A 429 44.68 -44.59 -41.69
C GLY A 429 44.47 -43.86 -43.02
N LYS A 430 45.02 -44.39 -44.13
CA LYS A 430 44.81 -43.89 -45.49
C LYS A 430 43.49 -44.34 -46.13
N GLY A 431 42.71 -45.18 -45.45
CA GLY A 431 41.43 -45.72 -45.92
C GLY A 431 41.52 -47.06 -46.67
N GLU A 432 42.71 -47.64 -46.83
CA GLU A 432 42.94 -48.93 -47.51
C GLU A 432 42.79 -50.13 -46.55
N LYS A 433 41.61 -50.25 -45.92
CA LYS A 433 41.35 -51.19 -44.81
C LYS A 433 41.71 -52.65 -45.13
N TYR A 434 41.25 -53.17 -46.27
CA TYR A 434 41.47 -54.57 -46.65
C TYR A 434 42.96 -54.90 -46.81
N LYS A 435 43.73 -54.00 -47.44
CA LYS A 435 45.19 -54.19 -47.58
C LYS A 435 45.88 -54.11 -46.23
N GLY A 436 45.46 -53.18 -45.37
CA GLY A 436 45.93 -53.08 -43.99
C GLY A 436 45.72 -54.38 -43.19
N TYR A 437 44.53 -54.98 -43.26
CA TYR A 437 44.22 -56.24 -42.58
C TYR A 437 45.08 -57.41 -43.07
N CYS A 438 45.24 -57.56 -44.40
CA CYS A 438 46.10 -58.59 -44.98
C CYS A 438 47.56 -58.46 -44.54
N ILE A 439 48.08 -57.23 -44.39
CA ILE A 439 49.44 -56.99 -43.92
C ILE A 439 49.58 -57.33 -42.43
N CYS A 440 48.54 -57.07 -41.62
CA CYS A 440 48.49 -57.55 -40.24
C CYS A 440 48.52 -59.08 -40.18
N ASP A 441 47.78 -59.77 -41.07
CA ASP A 441 47.78 -61.24 -41.19
C ASP A 441 49.15 -61.83 -41.51
N ILE A 442 49.96 -61.14 -42.32
CA ILE A 442 51.34 -61.52 -42.61
C ILE A 442 52.23 -61.44 -41.35
N ALA A 443 51.99 -60.47 -40.46
CA ALA A 443 52.75 -60.33 -39.22
C ALA A 443 52.61 -61.56 -38.29
N PHE A 444 51.44 -62.23 -38.29
CA PHE A 444 51.21 -63.45 -37.49
C PHE A 444 52.06 -64.63 -37.94
N THR A 445 52.36 -64.74 -39.24
CA THR A 445 53.17 -65.84 -39.78
C THR A 445 54.64 -65.79 -39.34
N ARG A 446 55.06 -64.69 -38.71
CA ARG A 446 56.45 -64.42 -38.30
C ARG A 446 56.64 -64.37 -36.78
N CYS A 447 55.63 -64.69 -35.99
CA CYS A 447 55.66 -64.59 -34.54
C CYS A 447 55.64 -65.97 -33.82
N HIS A 448 56.12 -66.01 -32.57
CA HIS A 448 56.04 -67.19 -31.70
C HIS A 448 54.61 -67.43 -31.17
N SER A 449 54.27 -68.69 -30.89
CA SER A 449 52.92 -69.10 -30.45
C SER A 449 52.43 -68.41 -29.17
N SER A 450 53.33 -68.02 -28.27
CA SER A 450 53.03 -67.31 -27.02
C SER A 450 52.53 -65.87 -27.20
N HIS A 451 52.66 -65.28 -28.40
CA HIS A 451 52.32 -63.87 -28.66
C HIS A 451 51.13 -63.70 -29.61
N ILE A 452 50.55 -64.81 -30.10
CA ILE A 452 49.40 -64.78 -31.03
C ILE A 452 48.21 -64.05 -30.42
N THR A 453 47.91 -64.29 -29.14
CA THR A 453 46.79 -63.63 -28.43
C THR A 453 46.98 -62.11 -28.37
N PHE A 454 48.20 -61.63 -28.10
CA PHE A 454 48.51 -60.19 -28.06
C PHE A 454 48.45 -59.56 -29.45
N LEU A 455 48.89 -60.26 -30.50
CA LEU A 455 48.76 -59.78 -31.88
C LEU A 455 47.30 -59.77 -32.37
N LEU A 456 46.47 -60.73 -31.95
CA LEU A 456 45.04 -60.72 -32.24
C LEU A 456 44.34 -59.53 -31.56
N LEU A 457 44.79 -59.16 -30.35
CA LEU A 457 44.36 -57.95 -29.66
C LEU A 457 44.78 -56.69 -30.43
N ILE A 458 46.02 -56.61 -30.92
CA ILE A 458 46.51 -55.52 -31.78
C ILE A 458 45.68 -55.42 -33.08
N LYS A 459 45.37 -56.55 -33.71
CA LYS A 459 44.50 -56.59 -34.91
C LYS A 459 43.10 -56.07 -34.58
N ALA A 460 42.53 -56.43 -33.44
CA ALA A 460 41.25 -55.89 -33.00
C ALA A 460 41.31 -54.36 -32.80
N ILE A 461 42.40 -53.83 -32.22
CA ILE A 461 42.63 -52.37 -32.11
C ILE A 461 42.73 -51.71 -33.48
N ILE A 462 43.45 -52.31 -34.44
CA ILE A 462 43.56 -51.78 -35.80
C ILE A 462 42.20 -51.75 -36.51
N VAL A 463 41.37 -52.79 -36.34
CA VAL A 463 39.99 -52.82 -36.85
C VAL A 463 39.14 -51.74 -36.18
N PHE A 464 39.33 -51.50 -34.89
CA PHE A 464 38.64 -50.42 -34.17
C PHE A 464 39.01 -49.04 -34.74
N MET A 465 40.30 -48.79 -34.98
CA MET A 465 40.81 -47.56 -35.58
C MET A 465 40.33 -47.36 -37.03
N ALA A 466 39.99 -48.45 -37.73
CA ALA A 466 39.39 -48.42 -39.07
C ALA A 466 37.91 -47.97 -39.06
N GLY A 467 37.31 -47.72 -37.89
CA GLY A 467 35.90 -47.35 -37.74
C GLY A 467 34.92 -48.54 -37.72
N GLU A 468 35.42 -49.78 -37.68
CA GLU A 468 34.60 -51.00 -37.57
C GLU A 468 34.43 -51.41 -36.10
N HIS A 469 33.88 -50.52 -35.28
CA HIS A 469 33.87 -50.64 -33.81
C HIS A 469 33.20 -51.92 -33.29
N LEU A 470 32.03 -52.30 -33.80
CA LEU A 470 31.31 -53.51 -33.38
C LEU A 470 32.09 -54.79 -33.70
N SER A 471 32.64 -54.85 -34.91
CA SER A 471 33.46 -55.98 -35.37
C SER A 471 34.77 -56.08 -34.59
N ALA A 472 35.32 -54.96 -34.10
CA ALA A 472 36.48 -54.96 -33.23
C ALA A 472 36.14 -55.46 -31.82
N LEU A 473 35.07 -54.93 -31.21
CA LEU A 473 34.63 -55.32 -29.87
C LEU A 473 34.27 -56.82 -29.79
N SER A 474 33.54 -57.35 -30.78
CA SER A 474 33.23 -58.79 -30.86
C SER A 474 34.49 -59.66 -30.90
N ARG A 475 35.56 -59.20 -31.58
CA ARG A 475 36.83 -59.93 -31.61
C ARG A 475 37.54 -59.90 -30.26
N VAL A 476 37.42 -58.80 -29.51
CA VAL A 476 37.95 -58.73 -28.15
C VAL A 476 37.13 -59.63 -27.21
N ASP A 477 35.80 -59.69 -27.35
CA ASP A 477 34.95 -60.62 -26.60
C ASP A 477 35.30 -62.09 -26.88
N ASP A 478 35.50 -62.45 -28.15
CA ASP A 478 35.96 -63.80 -28.54
C ASP A 478 37.32 -64.13 -27.88
N LEU A 479 38.25 -63.15 -27.85
CA LEU A 479 39.55 -63.30 -27.18
C LEU A 479 39.41 -63.47 -25.65
N ILE A 480 38.50 -62.72 -25.03
CA ILE A 480 38.18 -62.85 -23.59
C ILE A 480 37.60 -64.24 -23.30
N ALA A 481 36.70 -64.74 -24.13
CA ALA A 481 36.08 -66.06 -23.97
C ALA A 481 37.09 -67.22 -24.13
N MET A 482 38.15 -67.02 -24.92
CA MET A 482 39.19 -68.03 -25.19
C MET A 482 40.27 -68.11 -24.11
N VAL A 483 40.46 -67.09 -23.26
CA VAL A 483 41.59 -67.01 -22.32
C VAL A 483 41.11 -66.70 -20.90
N SER A 484 41.27 -67.65 -19.97
CA SER A 484 40.68 -67.61 -18.63
C SER A 484 41.36 -66.67 -17.61
N SER A 485 42.33 -65.81 -18.00
CA SER A 485 43.04 -64.93 -17.05
C SER A 485 43.69 -63.66 -17.62
N ASN A 486 43.27 -63.16 -18.80
CA ASN A 486 43.91 -61.98 -19.40
C ASN A 486 43.28 -60.64 -18.94
N SER A 487 43.84 -60.03 -17.90
CA SER A 487 43.47 -58.69 -17.42
C SER A 487 43.58 -57.60 -18.50
N ILE A 488 44.51 -57.75 -19.46
CA ILE A 488 44.75 -56.74 -20.51
C ILE A 488 43.59 -56.60 -21.50
N CYS A 489 42.87 -57.68 -21.83
CA CYS A 489 41.76 -57.62 -22.79
C CYS A 489 40.59 -56.80 -22.21
N TYR A 490 40.33 -56.92 -20.91
CA TYR A 490 39.32 -56.12 -20.22
C TYR A 490 39.68 -54.62 -20.18
N VAL A 491 40.95 -54.29 -19.91
CA VAL A 491 41.42 -52.88 -19.91
C VAL A 491 41.37 -52.28 -21.32
N VAL A 492 41.81 -53.03 -22.35
CA VAL A 492 41.73 -52.59 -23.75
C VAL A 492 40.28 -52.44 -24.20
N GLN A 493 39.40 -53.37 -23.80
CA GLN A 493 37.96 -53.27 -24.08
C GLN A 493 37.33 -52.05 -23.41
N ALA A 494 37.64 -51.79 -22.13
CA ALA A 494 37.18 -50.61 -21.42
C ALA A 494 37.67 -49.32 -22.09
N TYR A 495 38.93 -49.28 -22.53
CA TYR A 495 39.46 -48.13 -23.26
C TYR A 495 38.83 -47.95 -24.66
N MET A 496 38.53 -49.03 -25.37
CA MET A 496 37.76 -48.96 -26.63
C MET A 496 36.37 -48.36 -26.40
N TYR A 497 35.69 -48.76 -25.33
CA TYR A 497 34.41 -48.18 -24.95
C TYR A 497 34.53 -46.71 -24.53
N LEU A 498 35.59 -46.31 -23.82
CA LEU A 498 35.92 -44.91 -23.52
C LEU A 498 36.10 -44.08 -24.81
N LEU A 499 36.88 -44.57 -25.78
CA LEU A 499 37.08 -43.90 -27.07
C LEU A 499 35.79 -43.83 -27.90
N LEU A 500 34.99 -44.90 -27.90
CA LEU A 500 33.70 -44.93 -28.57
C LEU A 500 32.74 -43.91 -27.94
N GLY A 501 32.70 -43.86 -26.61
CA GLY A 501 31.92 -42.88 -25.85
C GLY A 501 32.36 -41.44 -26.18
N ASN A 502 33.66 -41.14 -26.21
CA ASN A 502 34.18 -39.83 -26.59
C ASN A 502 33.78 -39.46 -28.04
N SER A 503 33.86 -40.39 -28.98
CA SER A 503 33.42 -40.13 -30.36
C SER A 503 31.90 -39.90 -30.47
N ARG A 504 31.09 -40.55 -29.62
CA ARG A 504 29.64 -40.32 -29.54
C ARG A 504 29.34 -38.96 -28.91
N MET A 505 30.08 -38.54 -27.88
CA MET A 505 30.02 -37.20 -27.29
C MET A 505 30.29 -36.10 -28.33
N GLU A 506 31.33 -36.25 -29.16
CA GLU A 506 31.63 -35.32 -30.25
C GLU A 506 30.51 -35.21 -31.30
N ARG A 507 29.70 -36.26 -31.45
CA ARG A 507 28.53 -36.31 -32.35
C ARG A 507 27.23 -35.90 -31.67
N SER A 508 27.28 -35.46 -30.41
CA SER A 508 26.13 -35.13 -29.57
C SER A 508 25.15 -36.30 -29.33
N ASP A 509 25.60 -37.54 -29.47
CA ASP A 509 24.86 -38.75 -29.09
C ASP A 509 25.16 -39.09 -27.62
N TYR A 510 24.56 -38.33 -26.71
CA TYR A 510 24.87 -38.42 -25.28
C TYR A 510 24.37 -39.73 -24.63
N GLU A 511 23.18 -40.21 -25.00
CA GLU A 511 22.65 -41.48 -24.47
C GLU A 511 23.49 -42.67 -24.93
N GLY A 512 23.89 -42.71 -26.22
CA GLY A 512 24.84 -43.71 -26.69
C GLY A 512 26.22 -43.60 -26.03
N ALA A 513 26.67 -42.39 -25.67
CA ALA A 513 27.92 -42.21 -24.94
C ALA A 513 27.82 -42.75 -23.51
N ILE A 514 26.72 -42.47 -22.79
CA ILE A 514 26.44 -42.98 -21.43
C ILE A 514 26.51 -44.51 -21.41
N GLU A 515 25.80 -45.18 -22.32
CA GLU A 515 25.84 -46.65 -22.42
C GLU A 515 27.28 -47.17 -22.61
N SER A 516 28.09 -46.48 -23.42
CA SER A 516 29.47 -46.88 -23.67
C SER A 516 30.34 -46.70 -22.43
N PHE A 517 30.21 -45.59 -21.71
CA PHE A 517 30.97 -45.35 -20.48
C PHE A 517 30.53 -46.29 -19.34
N GLU A 518 29.25 -46.63 -19.21
CA GLU A 518 28.79 -47.64 -18.26
C GLU A 518 29.36 -49.02 -18.58
N HIS A 519 29.41 -49.41 -19.86
CA HIS A 519 30.06 -50.64 -20.30
C HIS A 519 31.56 -50.61 -20.00
N ALA A 520 32.24 -49.47 -20.21
CA ALA A 520 33.64 -49.32 -19.86
C ALA A 520 33.85 -49.50 -18.34
N ARG A 521 33.04 -48.82 -17.51
CA ARG A 521 33.10 -48.88 -16.04
C ARG A 521 32.88 -50.29 -15.51
N ALA A 522 31.91 -51.03 -16.05
CA ALA A 522 31.60 -52.41 -15.64
C ALA A 522 32.72 -53.42 -15.95
N LYS A 523 33.60 -53.11 -16.91
CA LYS A 523 34.67 -54.01 -17.38
C LYS A 523 36.00 -53.77 -16.70
N MET A 524 36.16 -52.68 -15.96
CA MET A 524 37.42 -52.36 -15.28
C MET A 524 37.65 -53.26 -14.06
N ARG A 525 38.82 -53.94 -14.04
CA ARG A 525 39.37 -54.71 -12.91
C ARG A 525 40.90 -54.54 -12.91
N TYR A 526 41.49 -54.39 -11.72
CA TYR A 526 42.80 -53.74 -11.45
C TYR A 526 44.03 -54.18 -12.28
N ASN A 527 45.02 -53.29 -12.18
CA ASN A 527 46.03 -52.83 -13.14
C ASN A 527 47.44 -53.39 -12.88
N GLY A 528 48.32 -53.37 -13.89
CA GLY A 528 49.75 -53.67 -13.73
C GLY A 528 50.41 -54.57 -14.77
N SER A 529 49.92 -54.62 -16.01
CA SER A 529 50.59 -55.39 -17.08
C SER A 529 51.59 -54.53 -17.85
N ARG A 530 52.86 -54.95 -17.93
CA ARG A 530 53.90 -54.32 -18.78
C ARG A 530 53.49 -54.24 -20.27
N LEU A 531 52.56 -55.08 -20.70
CA LEU A 531 52.02 -55.08 -22.07
C LEU A 531 51.12 -53.88 -22.38
N LEU A 532 50.53 -53.21 -21.37
CA LEU A 532 49.79 -51.96 -21.58
C LEU A 532 50.73 -50.83 -22.02
N LEU A 533 51.96 -50.80 -21.49
CA LEU A 533 53.00 -49.85 -21.92
C LEU A 533 53.33 -50.01 -23.41
N VAL A 534 53.33 -51.25 -23.91
CA VAL A 534 53.56 -51.55 -25.34
C VAL A 534 52.39 -51.04 -26.20
N ILE A 535 51.14 -51.21 -25.75
CA ILE A 535 49.97 -50.66 -26.44
C ILE A 535 49.99 -49.12 -26.44
N SER A 536 50.38 -48.50 -25.32
CA SER A 536 50.60 -47.05 -25.23
C SER A 536 51.66 -46.56 -26.22
N LEU A 537 52.76 -47.30 -26.37
CA LEU A 537 53.81 -46.97 -27.34
C LEU A 537 53.30 -47.07 -28.78
N ILE A 538 52.57 -48.15 -29.12
CA ILE A 538 52.09 -48.43 -30.48
C ILE A 538 50.99 -47.44 -30.91
N PHE A 539 49.99 -47.22 -30.06
CA PHE A 539 48.77 -46.49 -30.44
C PHE A 539 48.65 -45.11 -29.79
N GLY A 540 49.49 -44.81 -28.80
CA GLY A 540 49.40 -43.57 -28.03
C GLY A 540 48.28 -43.52 -27.01
N TRP A 541 47.73 -44.68 -26.65
CA TRP A 541 46.67 -44.78 -25.65
C TRP A 541 47.23 -44.54 -24.25
N GLN A 542 46.54 -43.73 -23.46
CA GLN A 542 46.93 -43.40 -22.09
C GLN A 542 46.12 -44.24 -21.11
N PHE A 543 46.78 -45.13 -20.38
CA PHE A 543 46.12 -46.06 -19.45
C PHE A 543 46.24 -45.62 -17.97
N ASP A 544 46.75 -44.40 -17.73
CA ASP A 544 46.84 -43.81 -16.40
C ASP A 544 45.45 -43.34 -15.95
N ASN A 545 45.06 -43.67 -14.71
CA ASN A 545 43.78 -43.25 -14.10
C ASN A 545 42.53 -43.47 -14.98
N ILE A 546 42.48 -44.55 -15.78
CA ILE A 546 41.33 -44.83 -16.67
C ILE A 546 40.01 -44.88 -15.90
N ASP A 547 39.98 -45.47 -14.70
CA ASP A 547 38.74 -45.56 -13.88
C ASP A 547 38.19 -44.17 -13.54
N MET A 548 39.09 -43.27 -13.16
CA MET A 548 38.76 -41.86 -12.93
C MET A 548 38.29 -41.19 -14.23
N ASN A 549 39.02 -41.37 -15.34
CA ASN A 549 38.67 -40.78 -16.63
C ASN A 549 37.30 -41.25 -17.13
N ILE A 550 37.00 -42.56 -17.05
CA ILE A 550 35.68 -43.11 -17.40
C ILE A 550 34.60 -42.48 -16.53
N SER A 551 34.82 -42.38 -15.22
CA SER A 551 33.83 -41.83 -14.28
C SER A 551 33.61 -40.33 -14.51
N GLN A 552 34.66 -39.55 -14.76
CA GLN A 552 34.59 -38.15 -15.14
C GLN A 552 33.83 -37.97 -16.47
N ARG A 553 34.15 -38.77 -17.50
CA ARG A 553 33.47 -38.72 -18.80
C ARG A 553 32.01 -39.17 -18.72
N LEU A 554 31.69 -40.13 -17.85
CA LEU A 554 30.30 -40.53 -17.58
C LEU A 554 29.53 -39.38 -16.91
N CYS A 555 30.12 -38.71 -15.92
CA CYS A 555 29.54 -37.52 -15.31
C CYS A 555 29.31 -36.40 -16.34
N ASP A 556 30.28 -36.13 -17.21
CA ASP A 556 30.17 -35.16 -18.30
C ASP A 556 29.03 -35.52 -19.28
N ALA A 557 28.91 -36.81 -19.63
CA ALA A 557 27.89 -37.30 -20.56
C ALA A 557 26.47 -37.22 -19.96
N LEU A 558 26.30 -37.65 -18.70
CA LEU A 558 25.04 -37.52 -17.97
C LEU A 558 24.63 -36.05 -17.82
N TYR A 559 25.60 -35.18 -17.52
CA TYR A 559 25.37 -33.74 -17.43
C TYR A 559 24.95 -33.14 -18.78
N ALA A 560 25.60 -33.52 -19.88
CA ALA A 560 25.29 -33.06 -21.24
C ALA A 560 23.93 -33.57 -21.75
N ALA A 561 23.53 -34.79 -21.38
CA ALA A 561 22.22 -35.36 -21.68
C ALA A 561 21.06 -34.67 -20.91
N GLY A 562 21.36 -33.83 -19.92
CA GLY A 562 20.36 -33.18 -19.06
C GLY A 562 19.93 -34.01 -17.85
N ARG A 563 20.51 -35.20 -17.64
CA ARG A 563 20.29 -36.07 -16.47
C ARG A 563 21.18 -35.64 -15.29
N THR A 564 21.02 -34.38 -14.87
CA THR A 564 21.94 -33.73 -13.91
C THR A 564 21.90 -34.35 -12.51
N GLN A 565 20.75 -34.88 -12.05
CA GLN A 565 20.68 -35.61 -10.78
C GLN A 565 21.48 -36.91 -10.83
N ASP A 566 21.34 -37.70 -11.90
CA ASP A 566 22.10 -38.94 -12.10
C ASP A 566 23.60 -38.65 -12.22
N ALA A 567 23.98 -37.55 -12.86
CA ALA A 567 25.36 -37.09 -12.94
C ALA A 567 25.96 -36.78 -11.55
N VAL A 568 25.18 -36.12 -10.68
CA VAL A 568 25.59 -35.80 -9.31
C VAL A 568 25.68 -37.06 -8.45
N GLN A 569 24.75 -37.99 -8.61
CA GLN A 569 24.83 -39.28 -7.92
C GLN A 569 26.09 -40.05 -8.35
N CYS A 570 26.37 -40.12 -9.65
CA CYS A 570 27.59 -40.74 -10.16
C CYS A 570 28.86 -40.06 -9.61
N PHE A 571 28.83 -38.74 -9.45
CA PHE A 571 29.93 -37.98 -8.85
C PHE A 571 30.10 -38.30 -7.36
N GLN A 572 29.01 -38.40 -6.59
CA GLN A 572 29.04 -38.77 -5.18
C GLN A 572 29.60 -40.19 -4.96
N GLU A 573 29.10 -41.17 -5.75
CA GLU A 573 29.62 -42.54 -5.76
C GLU A 573 31.13 -42.56 -6.05
N MET A 574 31.57 -41.79 -7.05
CA MET A 574 32.98 -41.67 -7.38
C MET A 574 33.81 -41.08 -6.25
N THR A 575 33.33 -40.04 -5.55
CA THR A 575 34.06 -39.42 -4.43
C THR A 575 34.07 -40.27 -3.17
N ASP A 576 33.01 -41.04 -2.90
CA ASP A 576 32.92 -41.91 -1.72
C ASP A 576 33.93 -43.08 -1.80
N ASP A 577 34.18 -43.60 -3.01
CA ASP A 577 35.11 -44.69 -3.26
C ASP A 577 36.60 -44.30 -3.07
N LEU A 578 36.93 -43.01 -3.03
CA LEU A 578 38.32 -42.51 -3.07
C LEU A 578 38.91 -42.12 -1.71
N GLY A 579 38.12 -42.07 -0.63
CA GLY A 579 38.59 -41.51 0.66
C GLY A 579 38.88 -40.00 0.56
N GLU A 580 39.34 -39.38 1.65
CA GLU A 580 39.54 -37.91 1.74
C GLU A 580 40.21 -37.30 0.50
N GLU A 581 39.71 -36.14 0.04
CA GLU A 581 40.14 -35.38 -1.16
C GLU A 581 41.66 -35.11 -1.28
N ALA A 582 42.44 -35.42 -0.25
CA ALA A 582 43.87 -35.14 -0.13
C ALA A 582 44.77 -35.99 -1.05
N ASP A 583 44.29 -37.11 -1.60
CA ASP A 583 45.08 -38.01 -2.46
C ASP A 583 44.82 -37.86 -3.97
N LEU A 584 43.99 -36.90 -4.39
CA LEU A 584 43.69 -36.62 -5.79
C LEU A 584 44.81 -35.82 -6.49
N ARG A 585 45.05 -36.10 -7.78
CA ARG A 585 45.94 -35.26 -8.61
C ARG A 585 45.34 -33.86 -8.77
N VAL A 586 46.20 -32.86 -8.97
CA VAL A 586 45.79 -31.45 -9.15
C VAL A 586 44.72 -31.31 -10.26
N ASP A 587 44.94 -31.96 -11.41
CA ASP A 587 44.01 -31.91 -12.55
C ASP A 587 42.62 -32.53 -12.21
N ASP A 588 42.59 -33.59 -11.41
CA ASP A 588 41.35 -34.27 -11.00
C ASP A 588 40.57 -33.41 -9.99
N LEU A 589 41.27 -32.68 -9.13
CA LEU A 589 40.68 -31.75 -8.17
C LEU A 589 40.10 -30.51 -8.88
N GLU A 590 40.80 -29.96 -9.87
CA GLU A 590 40.29 -28.85 -10.69
C GLU A 590 39.01 -29.24 -11.44
N TRP A 591 38.97 -30.44 -12.04
CA TRP A 591 37.76 -30.95 -12.69
C TRP A 591 36.61 -31.14 -11.68
N ALA A 592 36.88 -31.69 -10.49
CA ALA A 592 35.84 -31.93 -9.50
C ALA A 592 35.21 -30.63 -8.97
N LEU A 593 36.03 -29.58 -8.78
CA LEU A 593 35.56 -28.24 -8.40
C LEU A 593 34.72 -27.61 -9.52
N ASP A 594 35.18 -27.67 -10.79
CA ASP A 594 34.41 -27.21 -11.95
C ASP A 594 33.07 -27.95 -12.07
N PHE A 595 33.08 -29.27 -11.90
CA PHE A 595 31.89 -30.11 -11.97
C PHE A 595 30.87 -29.76 -10.88
N ARG A 596 31.33 -29.58 -9.63
CA ARG A 596 30.47 -29.15 -8.51
C ARG A 596 29.84 -27.80 -8.80
N GLN A 597 30.62 -26.82 -9.25
CA GLN A 597 30.15 -25.48 -9.52
C GLN A 597 29.08 -25.48 -10.63
N ARG A 598 29.40 -26.01 -11.81
CA ARG A 598 28.47 -26.00 -12.96
C ARG A 598 27.22 -26.84 -12.71
N SER A 599 27.33 -27.96 -11.98
CA SER A 599 26.18 -28.82 -11.63
C SER A 599 25.28 -28.17 -10.59
N SER A 600 25.86 -27.53 -9.57
CA SER A 600 25.09 -26.74 -8.60
C SER A 600 24.36 -25.58 -9.27
N GLU A 601 25.03 -24.82 -10.14
CA GLU A 601 24.41 -23.72 -10.89
C GLU A 601 23.27 -24.21 -11.79
N LYS A 602 23.46 -25.33 -12.50
CA LYS A 602 22.42 -25.92 -13.34
C LYS A 602 21.23 -26.42 -12.52
N LEU A 603 21.47 -27.07 -11.38
CA LEU A 603 20.41 -27.52 -10.48
C LEU A 603 19.67 -26.34 -9.84
N ALA A 604 20.35 -25.26 -9.49
CA ALA A 604 19.71 -24.05 -9.00
C ALA A 604 18.80 -23.43 -10.07
N ARG A 605 19.22 -23.40 -11.35
CA ARG A 605 18.35 -22.96 -12.46
C ARG A 605 17.15 -23.89 -12.67
N LEU A 606 17.34 -25.21 -12.57
CA LEU A 606 16.24 -26.17 -12.62
C LEU A 606 15.25 -25.95 -11.47
N GLY A 607 15.77 -25.68 -10.26
CA GLY A 607 14.98 -25.26 -9.11
C GLY A 607 14.16 -24.00 -9.40
N ASP A 608 14.79 -22.96 -9.96
CA ASP A 608 14.11 -21.72 -10.34
C ASP A 608 12.98 -21.99 -11.35
N THR A 609 13.25 -22.79 -12.40
CA THR A 609 12.21 -23.19 -13.37
C THR A 609 11.07 -24.00 -12.74
N ALA A 610 11.35 -24.81 -11.73
CA ALA A 610 10.34 -25.57 -11.00
C ALA A 610 9.49 -24.66 -10.09
N VAL A 611 10.09 -23.63 -9.47
CA VAL A 611 9.35 -22.59 -8.74
C VAL A 611 8.41 -21.83 -9.68
N ASP A 612 8.91 -21.42 -10.85
CA ASP A 612 8.11 -20.74 -11.88
C ASP A 612 6.95 -21.61 -12.38
N ALA A 613 7.16 -22.93 -12.45
CA ALA A 613 6.13 -23.92 -12.79
C ALA A 613 5.21 -24.30 -11.60
N GLN A 614 5.34 -23.67 -10.43
CA GLN A 614 4.62 -23.98 -9.19
C GLN A 614 4.81 -25.44 -8.69
N GLN A 615 5.90 -26.10 -9.08
CA GLN A 615 6.26 -27.46 -8.66
C GLN A 615 7.21 -27.40 -7.46
N HIS A 616 6.70 -26.96 -6.31
CA HIS A 616 7.50 -26.66 -5.12
C HIS A 616 8.32 -27.87 -4.60
N ASP A 617 7.75 -29.08 -4.60
CA ASP A 617 8.47 -30.30 -4.18
C ASP A 617 9.70 -30.59 -5.05
N LYS A 618 9.59 -30.40 -6.37
CA LYS A 618 10.72 -30.59 -7.30
C LYS A 618 11.76 -29.50 -7.13
N ALA A 619 11.33 -28.25 -6.92
CA ALA A 619 12.24 -27.16 -6.62
C ALA A 619 13.06 -27.43 -5.34
N ILE A 620 12.40 -27.86 -4.27
CA ILE A 620 13.04 -28.25 -3.01
C ILE A 620 14.05 -29.38 -3.24
N SER A 621 13.68 -30.40 -4.01
CA SER A 621 14.58 -31.50 -4.38
C SER A 621 15.83 -30.97 -5.11
N HIS A 622 15.66 -30.17 -6.17
CA HIS A 622 16.76 -29.62 -6.95
C HIS A 622 17.68 -28.72 -6.12
N TYR A 623 17.15 -27.82 -5.28
CA TYR A 623 17.96 -26.99 -4.40
C TYR A 623 18.69 -27.80 -3.33
N THR A 624 18.06 -28.84 -2.79
CA THR A 624 18.69 -29.72 -1.79
C THR A 624 19.86 -30.50 -2.41
N THR A 625 19.69 -31.02 -3.62
CA THR A 625 20.79 -31.65 -4.37
C THR A 625 21.89 -30.64 -4.68
N ALA A 626 21.56 -29.41 -5.08
CA ALA A 626 22.55 -28.36 -5.31
C ALA A 626 23.37 -28.04 -4.05
N LEU A 627 22.72 -27.94 -2.88
CA LEU A 627 23.40 -27.69 -1.61
C LEU A 627 24.30 -28.85 -1.17
N SER A 628 23.95 -30.09 -1.51
CA SER A 628 24.79 -31.27 -1.20
C SER A 628 26.15 -31.26 -1.91
N LEU A 629 26.30 -30.45 -2.97
CA LEU A 629 27.57 -30.29 -3.69
C LEU A 629 28.52 -29.27 -3.04
N ASN A 630 28.16 -28.70 -1.89
CA ASN A 630 28.91 -27.65 -1.20
C ASN A 630 29.27 -26.48 -2.12
N PRO A 631 28.27 -25.77 -2.66
CA PRO A 631 28.51 -24.65 -3.55
C PRO A 631 29.28 -23.52 -2.84
N PRO A 632 30.08 -22.74 -3.58
CA PRO A 632 30.86 -21.63 -3.00
C PRO A 632 29.97 -20.55 -2.37
N SER A 633 28.74 -20.36 -2.87
CA SER A 633 27.75 -19.41 -2.33
C SER A 633 26.44 -20.13 -1.93
N PRO A 634 26.41 -20.82 -0.78
CA PRO A 634 25.22 -21.59 -0.36
C PRO A 634 24.04 -20.70 0.08
N GLN A 635 24.30 -19.44 0.43
CA GLN A 635 23.32 -18.52 1.00
C GLN A 635 22.14 -18.27 0.04
N ASP A 636 22.42 -18.00 -1.24
CA ASP A 636 21.38 -17.73 -2.24
C ASP A 636 20.48 -18.94 -2.47
N ILE A 637 21.06 -20.14 -2.50
CA ILE A 637 20.32 -21.39 -2.71
C ILE A 637 19.47 -21.71 -1.48
N LEU A 638 19.99 -21.47 -0.25
CA LEU A 638 19.22 -21.61 0.98
C LEU A 638 18.02 -20.66 1.03
N ILE A 639 18.19 -19.39 0.62
CA ILE A 639 17.08 -18.42 0.54
C ILE A 639 16.03 -18.90 -0.47
N LYS A 640 16.46 -19.38 -1.64
CA LYS A 640 15.55 -19.91 -2.67
C LYS A 640 14.80 -21.16 -2.20
N ARG A 641 15.49 -22.09 -1.53
CA ARG A 641 14.87 -23.29 -0.95
C ARG A 641 13.90 -22.95 0.18
N GLY A 642 14.27 -22.06 1.08
CA GLY A 642 13.38 -21.60 2.14
C GLY A 642 12.13 -20.90 1.60
N LYS A 643 12.24 -20.10 0.52
CA LYS A 643 11.07 -19.57 -0.21
C LYS A 643 10.20 -20.68 -0.81
N ALA A 644 10.79 -21.75 -1.33
CA ALA A 644 10.03 -22.92 -1.81
C ALA A 644 9.33 -23.67 -0.66
N PHE A 645 9.98 -23.84 0.50
CA PHE A 645 9.35 -24.40 1.71
C PHE A 645 8.17 -23.54 2.18
N LEU A 646 8.32 -22.21 2.16
CA LEU A 646 7.24 -21.25 2.46
C LEU A 646 6.06 -21.31 1.47
N ALA A 647 6.30 -21.71 0.23
CA ALA A 647 5.23 -21.91 -0.74
C ALA A 647 4.52 -23.25 -0.51
N ASN A 648 5.25 -24.28 -0.05
CA ASN A 648 4.75 -25.63 0.17
C ASN A 648 4.10 -25.88 1.55
N GLY A 649 4.10 -24.89 2.45
CA GLY A 649 3.51 -25.03 3.78
C GLY A 649 4.43 -25.59 4.86
N LEU A 650 5.72 -25.73 4.58
CA LEU A 650 6.70 -26.39 5.45
C LEU A 650 7.47 -25.34 6.27
N TRP A 651 6.80 -24.74 7.25
CA TRP A 651 7.30 -23.55 7.98
C TRP A 651 8.53 -23.81 8.82
N GLU A 652 8.60 -24.94 9.55
CA GLU A 652 9.74 -25.28 10.42
C GLU A 652 11.04 -25.42 9.61
N GLN A 653 10.98 -26.09 8.47
CA GLN A 653 12.13 -26.29 7.58
C GLN A 653 12.59 -24.96 6.96
N ALA A 654 11.66 -24.03 6.67
CA ALA A 654 12.01 -22.68 6.25
C ALA A 654 12.70 -21.88 7.36
N VAL A 655 12.31 -22.07 8.64
CA VAL A 655 13.00 -21.47 9.79
C VAL A 655 14.41 -22.03 9.95
N ASP A 656 14.61 -23.33 9.75
CA ASP A 656 15.94 -23.96 9.79
C ASP A 656 16.87 -23.39 8.72
N ASP A 657 16.40 -23.29 7.47
CA ASP A 657 17.15 -22.66 6.38
C ASP A 657 17.47 -21.19 6.68
N ALA A 658 16.52 -20.46 7.28
CA ALA A 658 16.73 -19.07 7.66
C ALA A 658 17.79 -18.92 8.75
N ASN A 659 17.78 -19.79 9.76
CA ASN A 659 18.81 -19.81 10.79
C ASN A 659 20.19 -20.18 10.23
N GLN A 660 20.26 -21.07 9.23
CA GLN A 660 21.52 -21.36 8.52
C GLN A 660 22.05 -20.15 7.75
N VAL A 661 21.18 -19.43 7.03
CA VAL A 661 21.57 -18.18 6.34
C VAL A 661 22.09 -17.15 7.34
N ILE A 662 21.38 -16.94 8.46
CA ILE A 662 21.81 -16.00 9.52
C ILE A 662 23.14 -16.43 10.15
N LYS A 663 23.41 -17.73 10.27
CA LYS A 663 24.68 -18.25 10.79
C LYS A 663 25.84 -17.99 9.83
N LEU A 664 25.60 -18.10 8.53
CA LEU A 664 26.60 -17.86 7.48
C LEU A 664 26.86 -16.37 7.26
N ASP A 665 25.81 -15.56 7.24
CA ASP A 665 25.87 -14.10 7.14
C ASP A 665 24.88 -13.44 8.12
N PRO A 666 25.35 -13.08 9.33
CA PRO A 666 24.53 -12.38 10.32
C PRO A 666 24.14 -10.94 9.93
N SER A 667 24.79 -10.38 8.91
CA SER A 667 24.54 -9.02 8.42
C SER A 667 23.47 -8.98 7.33
N SER A 668 23.23 -10.11 6.66
CA SER A 668 22.18 -10.22 5.64
C SER A 668 20.78 -10.09 6.24
N PRO A 669 19.96 -9.13 5.75
CA PRO A 669 18.58 -8.98 6.21
C PRO A 669 17.65 -10.09 5.70
N TRP A 670 18.01 -10.77 4.60
CA TRP A 670 17.15 -11.75 3.93
C TRP A 670 16.92 -13.02 4.75
N GLY A 671 17.90 -13.41 5.57
CA GLY A 671 17.71 -14.51 6.53
C GLY A 671 16.63 -14.18 7.58
N TYR A 672 16.62 -12.94 8.08
CA TYR A 672 15.62 -12.49 9.05
C TYR A 672 14.23 -12.29 8.42
N GLU A 673 14.15 -11.80 7.18
CA GLU A 673 12.90 -11.71 6.42
C GLU A 673 12.25 -13.09 6.24
N MET A 674 13.05 -14.07 5.83
CA MET A 674 12.56 -15.43 5.62
C MET A 674 12.12 -16.09 6.92
N LYS A 675 12.89 -15.89 8.02
CA LYS A 675 12.52 -16.34 9.36
C LYS A 675 11.19 -15.74 9.82
N HIS A 676 11.03 -14.42 9.64
CA HIS A 676 9.77 -13.74 9.93
C HIS A 676 8.60 -14.35 9.15
N ALA A 677 8.75 -14.51 7.83
CA ALA A 677 7.68 -15.02 6.98
C ALA A 677 7.23 -16.43 7.37
N ALA A 678 8.17 -17.29 7.79
CA ALA A 678 7.88 -18.62 8.27
C ALA A 678 7.13 -18.61 9.62
N LEU A 679 7.65 -17.86 10.60
CA LEU A 679 7.05 -17.75 11.94
C LEU A 679 5.66 -17.10 11.89
N HIS A 680 5.48 -16.06 11.08
CA HIS A 680 4.18 -15.42 10.89
C HIS A 680 3.13 -16.39 10.33
N LYS A 681 3.50 -17.21 9.34
CA LYS A 681 2.59 -18.24 8.79
C LYS A 681 2.37 -19.42 9.72
N ALA A 682 3.33 -19.74 10.59
CA ALA A 682 3.20 -20.75 11.64
C ALA A 682 2.29 -20.30 12.81
N GLY A 683 2.01 -19.00 12.94
CA GLY A 683 1.22 -18.43 14.04
C GLY A 683 2.05 -18.02 15.27
N GLU A 684 3.37 -18.10 15.19
CA GLU A 684 4.31 -17.67 16.24
C GLU A 684 4.62 -16.18 16.11
N TYR A 685 3.61 -15.34 16.38
CA TYR A 685 3.66 -13.91 16.08
C TYR A 685 4.66 -13.11 16.92
N ASP A 686 4.92 -13.50 18.17
CA ASP A 686 5.87 -12.79 19.02
C ASP A 686 7.30 -12.96 18.49
N ASP A 687 7.70 -14.20 18.18
CA ASP A 687 9.00 -14.49 17.58
C ASP A 687 9.13 -13.91 16.16
N ALA A 688 8.03 -13.84 15.41
CA ALA A 688 8.01 -13.14 14.13
C ALA A 688 8.30 -11.64 14.31
N VAL A 689 7.69 -10.97 15.29
CA VAL A 689 7.96 -9.55 15.58
C VAL A 689 9.43 -9.33 15.91
N ASP A 690 10.04 -10.22 16.70
CA ASP A 690 11.46 -10.13 17.05
C ASP A 690 12.36 -10.32 15.82
N ALA A 691 12.05 -11.28 14.95
CA ALA A 691 12.76 -11.46 13.69
C ALA A 691 12.64 -10.23 12.77
N PHE A 692 11.47 -9.60 12.70
CA PHE A 692 11.26 -8.39 11.89
C PHE A 692 12.00 -7.17 12.46
N GLN A 693 12.02 -6.99 13.78
CA GLN A 693 12.82 -5.94 14.41
C GLN A 693 14.32 -6.15 14.18
N ALA A 694 14.79 -7.40 14.29
CA ALA A 694 16.17 -7.75 13.98
C ALA A 694 16.49 -7.41 12.50
N MET A 695 15.61 -7.78 11.56
CA MET A 695 15.75 -7.44 10.14
C MET A 695 15.93 -5.92 9.92
N LEU A 696 15.01 -5.10 10.44
CA LEU A 696 15.08 -3.64 10.29
C LEU A 696 16.36 -3.06 10.90
N SER A 697 16.82 -3.60 12.04
CA SER A 697 18.08 -3.18 12.66
C SER A 697 19.30 -3.48 11.79
N LYS A 698 19.30 -4.61 11.06
CA LYS A 698 20.37 -5.00 10.13
C LYS A 698 20.34 -4.18 8.85
N ILE A 699 19.15 -3.91 8.32
CA ILE A 699 18.97 -3.01 7.18
C ILE A 699 19.55 -1.62 7.48
N ALA A 700 19.24 -1.05 8.65
CA ALA A 700 19.75 0.26 9.05
C ALA A 700 21.29 0.31 9.24
N GLN A 701 21.92 -0.85 9.50
CA GLN A 701 23.38 -0.99 9.62
C GLN A 701 24.07 -1.30 8.29
N SER A 702 23.31 -1.66 7.25
CA SER A 702 23.86 -2.02 5.94
C SER A 702 24.46 -0.80 5.25
N PRO A 703 25.66 -0.91 4.63
CA PRO A 703 26.24 0.17 3.84
C PRO A 703 25.58 0.31 2.45
N ASP A 704 24.72 -0.63 2.05
CA ASP A 704 24.07 -0.66 0.75
C ASP A 704 22.80 0.23 0.74
N PRO A 705 22.73 1.28 -0.09
CA PRO A 705 21.58 2.17 -0.17
C PRO A 705 20.30 1.48 -0.67
N ASP A 706 20.40 0.44 -1.50
CA ASP A 706 19.22 -0.28 -2.00
C ASP A 706 18.57 -1.11 -0.88
N VAL A 707 19.41 -1.67 0.01
CA VAL A 707 18.96 -2.38 1.22
C VAL A 707 18.31 -1.40 2.20
N GLN A 708 18.89 -0.22 2.40
CA GLN A 708 18.30 0.83 3.25
C GLN A 708 16.93 1.28 2.71
N GLN A 709 16.83 1.52 1.40
CA GLN A 709 15.56 1.89 0.76
C GLN A 709 14.49 0.80 0.92
N TYR A 710 14.87 -0.48 0.90
CA TYR A 710 13.94 -1.59 1.19
C TYR A 710 13.39 -1.48 2.62
N GLY A 711 14.23 -1.22 3.62
CA GLY A 711 13.80 -1.02 5.01
C GLY A 711 12.84 0.15 5.18
N ASP A 712 13.10 1.28 4.52
CA ASP A 712 12.28 2.49 4.59
C ASP A 712 10.86 2.31 4.01
N GLN A 713 10.63 1.27 3.21
CA GLN A 713 9.30 0.95 2.69
C GLN A 713 8.40 0.29 3.74
N HIS A 714 8.96 -0.26 4.82
CA HIS A 714 8.22 -1.04 5.81
C HIS A 714 8.05 -0.29 7.12
N ILE A 715 6.85 -0.39 7.70
CA ILE A 715 6.53 0.22 8.99
C ILE A 715 7.00 -0.70 10.10
N SER A 716 7.71 -0.14 11.08
CA SER A 716 8.20 -0.92 12.22
C SER A 716 7.06 -1.49 13.07
N PRO A 717 7.23 -2.69 13.68
CA PRO A 717 6.24 -3.26 14.59
C PRO A 717 5.91 -2.36 15.79
N SER A 718 6.87 -1.57 16.27
CA SER A 718 6.66 -0.65 17.39
C SER A 718 5.74 0.51 17.00
N THR A 719 5.89 1.04 15.78
CA THR A 719 4.98 2.04 15.21
C THR A 719 3.57 1.48 15.05
N THR A 720 3.43 0.27 14.48
CA THR A 720 2.12 -0.40 14.33
C THR A 720 1.45 -0.62 15.70
N ARG A 721 2.21 -1.12 16.68
CA ARG A 721 1.75 -1.31 18.07
C ARG A 721 1.30 0.01 18.70
N ALA A 722 2.05 1.10 18.52
CA ALA A 722 1.68 2.41 19.04
C ALA A 722 0.38 2.94 18.40
N THR A 723 0.21 2.75 17.09
CA THR A 723 -1.00 3.15 16.37
C THR A 723 -2.22 2.37 16.84
N ILE A 724 -2.12 1.05 17.01
CA ILE A 724 -3.21 0.22 17.55
C ILE A 724 -3.56 0.69 18.96
N ARG A 725 -2.57 0.93 19.83
CA ARG A 725 -2.80 1.47 21.19
C ARG A 725 -3.52 2.82 21.16
N LYS A 726 -3.15 3.73 20.26
CA LYS A 726 -3.82 5.03 20.09
C LYS A 726 -5.30 4.85 19.70
N ILE A 727 -5.60 3.91 18.80
CA ILE A 727 -6.98 3.58 18.40
C ILE A 727 -7.75 2.96 19.57
N VAL A 728 -7.18 1.99 20.28
CA VAL A 728 -7.78 1.35 21.46
C VAL A 728 -8.09 2.38 22.54
N GLN A 729 -7.16 3.27 22.86
CA GLN A 729 -7.37 4.33 23.83
C GLN A 729 -8.50 5.28 23.42
N ARG A 730 -8.57 5.66 22.13
CA ARG A 730 -9.69 6.47 21.60
C ARG A 730 -11.02 5.75 21.73
N THR A 731 -11.11 4.48 21.35
CA THR A 731 -12.34 3.68 21.52
C THR A 731 -12.74 3.59 22.99
N LEU A 732 -11.80 3.32 23.89
CA LEU A 732 -12.07 3.16 25.31
C LEU A 732 -12.48 4.48 25.99
N ARG A 733 -11.96 5.64 25.55
CA ARG A 733 -12.38 6.97 26.06
C ARG A 733 -13.89 7.20 25.94
N HIS A 734 -14.53 6.65 24.91
CA HIS A 734 -15.97 6.77 24.66
C HIS A 734 -16.80 5.60 25.22
N SER A 735 -16.14 4.59 25.81
CA SER A 735 -16.80 3.43 26.45
C SER A 735 -16.95 3.62 27.97
N PRO A 736 -17.79 2.83 28.65
CA PRO A 736 -17.83 2.81 30.11
C PRO A 736 -16.45 2.60 30.75
N ARG A 737 -16.25 3.16 31.95
CA ARG A 737 -14.97 3.01 32.69
C ARG A 737 -14.66 1.58 33.09
N VAL A 738 -15.70 0.83 33.44
CA VAL A 738 -15.60 -0.53 33.96
C VAL A 738 -16.64 -1.38 33.23
N LEU A 739 -16.23 -2.56 32.77
CA LEU A 739 -17.08 -3.56 32.13
C LEU A 739 -16.94 -4.90 32.86
N ILE A 740 -17.96 -5.74 32.76
CA ILE A 740 -17.94 -7.11 33.25
C ILE A 740 -17.46 -8.00 32.11
N ASN A 741 -16.39 -8.77 32.33
CA ASN A 741 -16.00 -9.85 31.44
C ASN A 741 -17.04 -10.98 31.57
N THR A 742 -17.74 -11.30 30.49
CA THR A 742 -18.85 -12.25 30.53
C THR A 742 -18.41 -13.71 30.68
N ALA A 743 -17.16 -14.03 30.30
CA ALA A 743 -16.60 -15.37 30.48
C ALA A 743 -16.21 -15.61 31.95
N THR A 744 -15.58 -14.64 32.61
CA THR A 744 -15.06 -14.80 33.98
C THR A 744 -15.97 -14.22 35.05
N GLY A 745 -16.88 -13.32 34.71
CA GLY A 745 -17.73 -12.57 35.64
C GLY A 745 -16.98 -11.48 36.42
N ARG A 746 -15.72 -11.15 36.08
CA ARG A 746 -14.93 -10.13 36.79
C ARG A 746 -15.09 -8.75 36.18
N LEU A 747 -14.95 -7.71 37.00
CA LEU A 747 -14.86 -6.33 36.53
C LEU A 747 -13.48 -6.06 35.92
N HIS A 748 -13.46 -5.36 34.80
CA HIS A 748 -12.25 -4.88 34.14
C HIS A 748 -12.35 -3.38 33.92
N ASP A 749 -11.31 -2.64 34.32
CA ASP A 749 -11.18 -1.22 33.98
C ASP A 749 -10.64 -1.00 32.54
N ARG A 750 -10.58 0.25 32.08
CA ARG A 750 -10.06 0.57 30.72
C ARG A 750 -8.61 0.12 30.50
N ALA A 751 -7.75 0.09 31.53
CA ALA A 751 -6.37 -0.34 31.39
C ALA A 751 -6.28 -1.86 31.25
N GLU A 752 -7.02 -2.60 32.07
CA GLU A 752 -7.14 -4.05 32.00
C GLU A 752 -7.80 -4.51 30.68
N LEU A 753 -8.80 -3.78 30.20
CA LEU A 753 -9.43 -3.98 28.89
C LEU A 753 -8.42 -3.84 27.74
N ALA A 754 -7.59 -2.80 27.77
CA ALA A 754 -6.53 -2.60 26.79
C ALA A 754 -5.48 -3.72 26.85
N SER A 755 -5.01 -4.09 28.04
CA SER A 755 -4.05 -5.16 28.23
C SER A 755 -4.58 -6.53 27.76
N ALA A 756 -5.86 -6.83 28.03
CA ALA A 756 -6.49 -8.05 27.54
C ALA A 756 -6.51 -8.10 26.01
N PHE A 757 -6.79 -6.98 25.32
CA PHE A 757 -6.75 -6.93 23.86
C PHE A 757 -5.34 -7.18 23.30
N GLU A 758 -4.28 -6.68 23.95
CA GLU A 758 -2.89 -6.90 23.53
C GLU A 758 -2.46 -8.38 23.59
N SER A 759 -3.12 -9.18 24.44
CA SER A 759 -2.85 -10.62 24.56
C SER A 759 -3.46 -11.45 23.43
N LEU A 760 -4.38 -10.89 22.64
CA LEU A 760 -5.13 -11.64 21.64
C LEU A 760 -4.27 -11.99 20.42
N PRO A 761 -4.51 -13.16 19.80
CA PRO A 761 -3.84 -13.54 18.55
C PRO A 761 -3.99 -12.49 17.45
N ILE A 762 -5.17 -11.87 17.31
CA ILE A 762 -5.42 -10.84 16.28
C ILE A 762 -4.54 -9.60 16.47
N PHE A 763 -4.25 -9.21 17.72
CA PHE A 763 -3.37 -8.07 18.00
C PHE A 763 -1.93 -8.43 17.61
N LYS A 764 -1.46 -9.60 18.03
CA LYS A 764 -0.10 -10.08 17.72
C LYS A 764 0.10 -10.27 16.22
N GLU A 765 -0.88 -10.85 15.53
CA GLU A 765 -0.90 -10.98 14.07
C GLU A 765 -0.76 -9.61 13.41
N LEU A 766 -1.62 -8.65 13.76
CA LEU A 766 -1.60 -7.29 13.18
C LEU A 766 -0.28 -6.57 13.40
N VAL A 767 0.36 -6.74 14.56
CA VAL A 767 1.67 -6.15 14.87
C VAL A 767 2.81 -6.86 14.10
N SER A 768 2.68 -8.17 13.87
CA SER A 768 3.67 -8.96 13.14
C SER A 768 3.67 -8.73 11.63
N LEU A 769 2.62 -8.15 11.04
CA LEU A 769 2.55 -7.96 9.58
C LEU A 769 3.62 -6.98 9.05
N MET A 770 4.41 -7.42 8.08
CA MET A 770 5.27 -6.54 7.29
C MET A 770 4.43 -5.72 6.32
N THR A 771 4.02 -4.52 6.73
CA THR A 771 3.17 -3.64 5.92
C THR A 771 3.91 -2.39 5.45
N LYS A 772 3.61 -1.96 4.21
CA LYS A 772 4.08 -0.67 3.69
C LYS A 772 3.20 0.50 4.14
N ARG A 773 1.95 0.20 4.50
CA ARG A 773 0.96 1.14 5.03
C ARG A 773 0.14 0.45 6.10
N ILE A 774 -0.17 1.19 7.16
CA ILE A 774 -1.03 0.69 8.24
C ILE A 774 -2.45 0.47 7.69
N ASP A 775 -2.97 -0.75 7.80
CA ASP A 775 -4.35 -1.07 7.47
C ASP A 775 -5.29 -0.62 8.60
N TYR A 776 -5.61 0.67 8.58
CA TYR A 776 -6.53 1.28 9.54
C TYR A 776 -7.93 0.64 9.52
N VAL A 777 -8.37 0.10 8.38
CA VAL A 777 -9.71 -0.47 8.25
C VAL A 777 -9.79 -1.79 9.02
N ARG A 778 -8.81 -2.68 8.79
CA ARG A 778 -8.75 -3.97 9.51
C ARG A 778 -8.53 -3.77 11.01
N ILE A 779 -7.65 -2.84 11.40
CA ILE A 779 -7.41 -2.51 12.82
C ILE A 779 -8.67 -1.94 13.47
N LYS A 780 -9.32 -0.93 12.87
CA LYS A 780 -10.56 -0.35 13.42
C LYS A 780 -11.65 -1.40 13.55
N ARG A 781 -11.80 -2.32 12.58
CA ARG A 781 -12.78 -3.41 12.64
C ARG A 781 -12.50 -4.35 13.82
N GLY A 782 -11.28 -4.87 13.95
CA GLY A 782 -10.91 -5.78 15.04
C GLY A 782 -11.05 -5.16 16.43
N VAL A 783 -10.65 -3.88 16.58
CA VAL A 783 -10.84 -3.12 17.83
C VAL A 783 -12.33 -2.94 18.13
N ARG A 784 -13.12 -2.48 17.14
CA ARG A 784 -14.56 -2.26 17.32
C ARG A 784 -15.29 -3.54 17.70
N GLU A 785 -14.99 -4.66 17.04
CA GLU A 785 -15.62 -5.97 17.30
C GLU A 785 -15.31 -6.48 18.71
N TYR A 786 -14.05 -6.40 19.14
CA TYR A 786 -13.67 -6.87 20.47
C TYR A 786 -14.26 -6.05 21.61
N PHE A 787 -14.31 -4.73 21.47
CA PHE A 787 -14.83 -3.82 22.50
C PHE A 787 -16.36 -3.61 22.42
N ARG A 788 -17.10 -4.40 21.62
CA ARG A 788 -18.57 -4.39 21.67
C ARG A 788 -19.02 -4.82 23.07
N TYR A 789 -19.88 -4.01 23.68
CA TYR A 789 -20.47 -4.30 24.99
C TYR A 789 -21.98 -4.21 24.94
N VAL A 790 -22.63 -4.97 25.83
CA VAL A 790 -24.08 -5.01 26.01
C VAL A 790 -24.44 -4.37 27.34
N MET A 791 -25.47 -3.51 27.34
CA MET A 791 -25.90 -2.80 28.54
C MET A 791 -27.21 -3.37 29.09
N LEU A 792 -27.30 -3.48 30.41
CA LEU A 792 -28.54 -3.81 31.12
C LEU A 792 -29.33 -2.54 31.43
N SER A 793 -30.57 -2.51 30.99
CA SER A 793 -31.57 -1.50 31.33
C SER A 793 -32.64 -2.15 32.21
N HIS A 794 -32.85 -1.63 33.42
CA HIS A 794 -33.76 -2.28 34.38
C HIS A 794 -34.32 -1.33 35.44
N LYS A 795 -35.29 -1.83 36.21
CA LYS A 795 -35.67 -1.21 37.48
C LYS A 795 -34.78 -1.79 38.59
N TRP A 796 -34.14 -0.91 39.35
CA TRP A 796 -33.43 -1.32 40.57
C TRP A 796 -34.35 -1.98 41.59
N GLU A 797 -33.84 -3.04 42.21
CA GLU A 797 -34.46 -3.80 43.28
C GLU A 797 -33.66 -3.71 44.59
N ASP A 798 -34.29 -4.09 45.70
CA ASP A 798 -33.63 -4.13 46.99
C ASP A 798 -32.56 -5.25 47.01
N ASN A 799 -31.35 -4.93 47.48
CA ASN A 799 -30.18 -5.82 47.54
C ASN A 799 -29.56 -6.20 46.19
N GLU A 800 -29.54 -5.29 45.22
CA GLU A 800 -28.71 -5.47 44.03
C GLU A 800 -27.21 -5.39 44.31
N PRO A 801 -26.39 -6.17 43.57
CA PRO A 801 -24.95 -6.22 43.81
C PRO A 801 -24.32 -4.86 43.45
N LEU A 802 -23.62 -4.27 44.41
CA LEU A 802 -22.94 -2.98 44.24
C LEU A 802 -21.48 -3.18 43.81
N PHE A 803 -20.88 -2.14 43.23
CA PHE A 803 -19.47 -2.14 42.80
C PHE A 803 -18.51 -2.71 43.87
N GLN A 804 -18.66 -2.30 45.13
CA GLN A 804 -17.80 -2.74 46.25
C GLN A 804 -17.89 -4.24 46.56
N GLN A 805 -18.99 -4.89 46.19
CA GLN A 805 -19.19 -6.33 46.40
C GLN A 805 -18.60 -7.16 45.26
N VAL A 806 -18.57 -6.61 44.04
CA VAL A 806 -18.19 -7.32 42.80
C VAL A 806 -16.75 -7.02 42.35
N ILE A 807 -16.10 -6.00 42.93
CA ILE A 807 -14.69 -5.68 42.59
C ILE A 807 -13.70 -6.80 42.98
N HIS A 808 -13.99 -7.56 44.04
CA HIS A 808 -13.09 -8.61 44.54
C HIS A 808 -13.62 -10.03 44.31
N ILE A 809 -14.86 -10.19 43.83
CA ILE A 809 -15.55 -11.48 43.67
C ILE A 809 -16.21 -11.49 42.29
N ALA A 810 -16.08 -12.58 41.54
CA ALA A 810 -16.74 -12.68 40.25
C ALA A 810 -18.27 -12.73 40.42
N VAL A 811 -19.01 -12.16 39.46
CA VAL A 811 -20.48 -12.16 39.42
C VAL A 811 -21.05 -13.57 39.61
N TYR A 812 -20.41 -14.58 39.03
CA TYR A 812 -20.84 -15.99 39.11
C TYR A 812 -20.63 -16.63 40.49
N ASP A 813 -19.75 -16.07 41.32
CA ASP A 813 -19.45 -16.57 42.68
C ASP A 813 -20.28 -15.86 43.76
N LEU A 814 -21.12 -14.89 43.38
CA LEU A 814 -22.06 -14.25 44.29
C LEU A 814 -23.04 -15.28 44.89
N HIS A 815 -23.36 -15.12 46.17
CA HIS A 815 -24.33 -16.00 46.84
C HIS A 815 -25.69 -15.94 46.14
N LYS A 816 -26.44 -17.05 46.17
CA LYS A 816 -27.75 -17.12 45.53
C LYS A 816 -28.72 -16.14 46.16
N SER A 817 -29.20 -15.19 45.35
CA SER A 817 -30.29 -14.28 45.66
C SER A 817 -30.97 -13.91 44.34
N PRO A 818 -32.27 -13.56 44.32
CA PRO A 818 -32.96 -13.21 43.07
C PRO A 818 -32.29 -12.07 42.30
N THR A 819 -31.72 -11.09 43.00
CA THR A 819 -31.02 -9.94 42.40
C THR A 819 -29.64 -10.30 41.87
N HIS A 820 -28.95 -11.26 42.50
CA HIS A 820 -27.68 -11.79 41.98
C HIS A 820 -27.92 -12.71 40.79
N ASP A 821 -28.94 -13.58 40.85
CA ASP A 821 -29.34 -14.45 39.76
C ASP A 821 -29.73 -13.63 38.52
N LYS A 822 -30.35 -12.46 38.71
CA LYS A 822 -30.61 -11.48 37.64
C LYS A 822 -29.32 -11.06 36.93
N LEU A 823 -28.31 -10.58 37.65
CA LEU A 823 -27.04 -10.15 37.05
C LEU A 823 -26.28 -11.32 36.42
N GLN A 824 -26.26 -12.49 37.07
CA GLN A 824 -25.63 -13.69 36.55
C GLN A 824 -26.28 -14.17 35.25
N THR A 825 -27.62 -14.14 35.18
CA THR A 825 -28.37 -14.57 34.00
C THR A 825 -28.19 -13.58 32.85
N PHE A 826 -28.18 -12.27 33.14
CA PHE A 826 -27.78 -11.25 32.18
C PHE A 826 -26.40 -11.54 31.58
N CYS A 827 -25.36 -11.75 32.40
CA CYS A 827 -24.01 -12.06 31.91
C CYS A 827 -23.97 -13.34 31.06
N LYS A 828 -24.76 -14.36 31.41
CA LYS A 828 -24.87 -15.60 30.60
C LYS A 828 -25.50 -15.33 29.24
N ILE A 829 -26.61 -14.59 29.18
CA ILE A 829 -27.28 -14.24 27.91
C ILE A 829 -26.33 -13.44 27.01
N VAL A 830 -25.60 -12.47 27.58
CA VAL A 830 -24.63 -11.67 26.83
C VAL A 830 -23.50 -12.54 26.26
N ARG A 831 -22.96 -13.45 27.09
CA ARG A 831 -21.92 -14.40 26.66
C ARG A 831 -22.41 -15.32 25.55
N ASP A 832 -23.59 -15.91 25.73
CA ASP A 832 -24.16 -16.88 24.79
C ASP A 832 -24.56 -16.20 23.46
N GLY A 833 -24.82 -14.88 23.50
CA GLY A 833 -24.97 -14.01 22.33
C GLY A 833 -23.65 -13.60 21.64
N GLY A 834 -22.50 -14.10 22.10
CA GLY A 834 -21.18 -13.86 21.48
C GLY A 834 -20.48 -12.57 21.91
N PHE A 835 -20.94 -11.91 22.98
CA PHE A 835 -20.32 -10.67 23.47
C PHE A 835 -19.44 -10.92 24.69
N ASN A 836 -18.22 -10.35 24.66
CA ASN A 836 -17.23 -10.49 25.75
C ASN A 836 -17.51 -9.57 26.94
N TRP A 837 -18.27 -8.48 26.71
CA TRP A 837 -18.40 -7.39 27.67
C TRP A 837 -19.86 -7.06 27.97
N ALA A 838 -20.16 -6.97 29.26
CA ALA A 838 -21.45 -6.57 29.79
C ALA A 838 -21.31 -5.34 30.70
N TRP A 839 -22.36 -4.53 30.80
CA TRP A 839 -22.39 -3.37 31.68
C TRP A 839 -23.70 -3.29 32.45
N SER A 840 -23.61 -2.98 33.74
CA SER A 840 -24.74 -2.69 34.62
C SER A 840 -24.44 -1.48 35.51
N ASP A 841 -25.38 -0.55 35.60
CA ASP A 841 -25.26 0.66 36.42
C ASP A 841 -25.17 0.38 37.93
N THR A 842 -25.56 -0.82 38.36
CA THR A 842 -25.49 -1.26 39.76
C THR A 842 -24.07 -1.52 40.22
N CYS A 843 -23.27 -2.22 39.42
CA CYS A 843 -21.95 -2.71 39.78
C CYS A 843 -20.79 -2.23 38.89
N CYS A 844 -21.03 -1.54 37.78
CA CYS A 844 -19.98 -0.97 36.92
C CYS A 844 -19.69 0.52 37.20
N ILE A 845 -20.45 1.15 38.11
CA ILE A 845 -20.24 2.54 38.54
C ILE A 845 -19.81 2.52 40.01
N ASN A 846 -18.62 3.05 40.30
CA ASN A 846 -18.19 3.29 41.67
C ASN A 846 -18.88 4.54 42.23
N LYS A 847 -20.05 4.34 42.84
CA LYS A 847 -20.88 5.42 43.40
C LYS A 847 -20.25 6.14 44.60
N SER A 848 -19.21 5.55 45.21
CA SER A 848 -18.44 6.19 46.29
C SER A 848 -17.41 7.21 45.77
N ASP A 849 -17.11 7.18 44.47
CA ASP A 849 -16.23 8.14 43.80
C ASP A 849 -17.07 9.17 43.04
N ASN A 850 -17.13 10.39 43.58
CA ASN A 850 -17.89 11.49 42.99
C ASN A 850 -17.47 11.80 41.54
N PHE A 851 -16.20 11.64 41.20
CA PHE A 851 -15.71 11.90 39.85
C PHE A 851 -16.21 10.84 38.87
N ALA A 852 -16.08 9.56 39.23
CA ALA A 852 -16.61 8.45 38.43
C ALA A 852 -18.14 8.53 38.29
N LEU A 853 -18.84 8.89 39.36
CA LEU A 853 -20.29 9.07 39.34
C LEU A 853 -20.71 10.23 38.41
N GLN A 854 -20.05 11.38 38.51
CA GLN A 854 -20.37 12.55 37.68
C GLN A 854 -20.08 12.28 36.19
N GLU A 855 -18.95 11.64 35.86
CA GLU A 855 -18.68 11.22 34.47
C GLU A 855 -19.77 10.27 33.98
N ALA A 856 -20.12 9.25 34.78
CA ALA A 856 -21.11 8.26 34.39
C ALA A 856 -22.46 8.90 34.08
N LEU A 857 -22.94 9.82 34.92
CA LEU A 857 -24.23 10.48 34.73
C LEU A 857 -24.28 11.37 33.47
N VAL A 858 -23.16 11.99 33.09
CA VAL A 858 -23.07 12.83 31.87
C VAL A 858 -22.85 11.98 30.62
N ALA A 859 -22.11 10.88 30.73
CA ALA A 859 -21.73 10.03 29.60
C ALA A 859 -22.71 8.88 29.31
N MET A 860 -23.64 8.58 30.22
CA MET A 860 -24.52 7.40 30.17
C MET A 860 -25.26 7.27 28.83
N PHE A 861 -25.83 8.37 28.34
CA PHE A 861 -26.51 8.40 27.05
C PHE A 861 -25.58 7.97 25.90
N ARG A 862 -24.35 8.48 25.87
CA ARG A 862 -23.36 8.12 24.84
C ARG A 862 -22.95 6.66 24.97
N TRP A 863 -22.87 6.11 26.19
CA TRP A 863 -22.59 4.70 26.40
C TRP A 863 -23.73 3.81 25.89
N TYR A 864 -24.99 4.13 26.19
CA TYR A 864 -26.13 3.41 25.62
C TYR A 864 -26.18 3.51 24.08
N GLN A 865 -25.83 4.67 23.52
CA GLN A 865 -25.75 4.87 22.08
C GLN A 865 -24.59 4.10 21.42
N GLY A 866 -23.48 3.94 22.14
CA GLY A 866 -22.30 3.20 21.72
C GLY A 866 -22.36 1.69 21.98
N SER A 867 -23.34 1.23 22.76
CA SER A 867 -23.55 -0.19 23.04
C SER A 867 -23.94 -0.97 21.78
N ALA A 868 -23.55 -2.23 21.73
CA ALA A 868 -23.94 -3.12 20.64
C ALA A 868 -25.39 -3.57 20.76
N LEU A 869 -25.88 -3.73 21.99
CA LEU A 869 -27.23 -4.14 22.31
C LEU A 869 -27.60 -3.60 23.70
N VAL A 870 -28.86 -3.20 23.87
CA VAL A 870 -29.44 -2.92 25.18
C VAL A 870 -30.45 -4.00 25.53
N ILE A 871 -30.21 -4.69 26.63
CA ILE A 871 -31.13 -5.70 27.17
C ILE A 871 -31.99 -5.04 28.25
N VAL A 872 -33.29 -5.02 28.04
CA VAL A 872 -34.27 -4.48 28.98
C VAL A 872 -34.86 -5.63 29.80
N PHE A 873 -34.70 -5.58 31.12
CA PHE A 873 -35.32 -6.54 32.04
C PHE A 873 -36.65 -6.00 32.60
N LEU A 874 -37.76 -6.59 32.16
CA LEU A 874 -39.13 -6.19 32.51
C LEU A 874 -39.64 -6.92 33.76
N ARG A 875 -39.28 -6.40 34.93
CA ARG A 875 -39.79 -6.90 36.21
C ARG A 875 -41.32 -6.80 36.30
N GLY A 876 -41.98 -7.92 36.63
CA GLY A 876 -43.43 -8.01 36.77
C GLY A 876 -44.17 -8.38 35.48
N VAL A 877 -43.48 -8.48 34.35
CA VAL A 877 -44.00 -9.01 33.08
C VAL A 877 -43.52 -10.44 32.93
N ARG A 878 -44.43 -11.42 32.81
CA ARG A 878 -44.09 -12.84 32.67
C ARG A 878 -44.25 -13.29 31.22
N SER A 879 -43.63 -14.40 30.84
CA SER A 879 -43.84 -15.03 29.52
C SER A 879 -45.31 -15.35 29.20
N THR A 880 -46.16 -15.52 30.21
CA THR A 880 -47.61 -15.72 30.05
C THR A 880 -48.42 -14.43 29.85
N SER A 881 -47.78 -13.26 29.91
CA SER A 881 -48.46 -11.96 29.80
C SER A 881 -48.95 -11.69 28.36
N HIS A 882 -50.10 -11.02 28.24
CA HIS A 882 -50.71 -10.67 26.96
C HIS A 882 -50.13 -9.38 26.35
N LEU A 883 -50.38 -9.17 25.05
CA LEU A 883 -50.14 -7.91 24.35
C LEU A 883 -50.73 -6.74 25.15
N GLY A 884 -49.92 -5.74 25.49
CA GLY A 884 -50.26 -4.60 26.35
C GLY A 884 -49.49 -4.57 27.68
N ALA A 885 -48.82 -5.65 28.08
CA ALA A 885 -48.09 -5.71 29.35
C ALA A 885 -46.87 -4.78 29.40
N LEU A 886 -46.28 -4.41 28.24
CA LEU A 886 -45.19 -3.44 28.20
C LEU A 886 -45.70 -2.03 28.56
N VAL A 887 -46.93 -1.68 28.18
CA VAL A 887 -47.57 -0.39 28.50
C VAL A 887 -47.65 -0.16 30.01
N GLU A 888 -48.02 -1.20 30.76
CA GLU A 888 -48.20 -1.16 32.21
C GLU A 888 -46.88 -1.35 32.99
N SER A 889 -45.78 -1.63 32.30
CA SER A 889 -44.49 -1.89 32.93
C SER A 889 -43.93 -0.66 33.66
N VAL A 890 -43.45 -0.87 34.88
CA VAL A 890 -42.76 0.15 35.67
C VAL A 890 -41.51 0.67 34.96
N TRP A 891 -40.90 -0.12 34.08
CA TRP A 891 -39.77 0.33 33.27
C TRP A 891 -40.16 1.53 32.37
N ASN A 892 -41.38 1.54 31.83
CA ASN A 892 -41.89 2.61 30.98
C ASN A 892 -42.29 3.88 31.74
N THR A 893 -42.34 3.86 33.06
CA THR A 893 -42.67 5.05 33.85
C THR A 893 -41.45 5.75 34.41
N ARG A 894 -40.25 5.15 34.40
CA ARG A 894 -39.04 5.77 34.97
C ARG A 894 -38.39 6.80 34.03
N ALA A 895 -37.80 7.84 34.61
CA ALA A 895 -37.13 8.90 33.85
C ALA A 895 -35.81 8.45 33.21
N TRP A 896 -34.96 7.75 33.96
CA TRP A 896 -33.66 7.27 33.46
C TRP A 896 -33.81 6.33 32.26
N THR A 897 -34.80 5.43 32.27
CA THR A 897 -35.04 4.43 31.20
C THR A 897 -35.42 5.05 29.87
N LEU A 898 -35.93 6.29 29.85
CA LEU A 898 -36.22 7.01 28.61
C LEU A 898 -34.96 7.21 27.77
N GLN A 899 -33.86 7.61 28.41
CA GLN A 899 -32.60 7.85 27.72
C GLN A 899 -31.97 6.52 27.24
N GLU A 900 -32.17 5.43 27.99
CA GLU A 900 -31.69 4.09 27.65
C GLU A 900 -32.41 3.57 26.40
N TYR A 901 -33.73 3.81 26.31
CA TYR A 901 -34.52 3.50 25.13
C TYR A 901 -34.13 4.36 23.93
N VAL A 902 -34.07 5.69 24.08
CA VAL A 902 -33.82 6.63 22.97
C VAL A 902 -32.41 6.47 22.42
N ALA A 903 -31.41 6.26 23.28
CA ALA A 903 -30.02 6.11 22.86
C ALA A 903 -29.75 4.77 22.15
N ALA A 904 -30.40 3.68 22.58
CA ALA A 904 -30.14 2.34 22.07
C ALA A 904 -30.37 2.24 20.55
N LYS A 905 -29.38 1.75 19.81
CA LYS A 905 -29.54 1.39 18.39
C LYS A 905 -30.35 0.10 18.24
N GLU A 906 -29.98 -0.90 19.02
CA GLU A 906 -30.62 -2.21 19.10
C GLU A 906 -31.08 -2.47 20.53
N ILE A 907 -32.29 -2.99 20.68
CA ILE A 907 -32.88 -3.28 21.99
C ILE A 907 -33.62 -4.61 21.98
N HIS A 908 -33.48 -5.39 23.06
CA HIS A 908 -34.26 -6.59 23.33
C HIS A 908 -34.95 -6.49 24.69
N PHE A 909 -36.25 -6.75 24.70
CA PHE A 909 -37.05 -6.83 25.91
C PHE A 909 -37.11 -8.27 26.41
N TYR A 910 -36.72 -8.48 27.66
CA TYR A 910 -36.81 -9.75 28.37
C TYR A 910 -37.84 -9.66 29.48
N THR A 911 -38.65 -10.70 29.63
CA THR A 911 -39.59 -10.87 30.74
C THR A 911 -38.83 -11.18 32.04
N GLU A 912 -39.55 -11.18 33.16
CA GLU A 912 -39.03 -11.52 34.49
C GLU A 912 -38.41 -12.93 34.55
N ASP A 913 -38.87 -13.85 33.70
CA ASP A 913 -38.36 -15.21 33.54
C ASP A 913 -37.25 -15.34 32.47
N TRP A 914 -36.69 -14.22 32.00
CA TRP A 914 -35.61 -14.18 31.00
C TRP A 914 -35.96 -14.81 29.65
N THR A 915 -37.23 -14.78 29.27
CA THR A 915 -37.66 -15.09 27.89
C THR A 915 -37.83 -13.79 27.11
N LEU A 916 -37.64 -13.83 25.79
CA LEU A 916 -37.92 -12.66 24.94
C LEU A 916 -39.39 -12.27 25.04
N TYR A 917 -39.67 -10.97 25.18
CA TYR A 917 -41.04 -10.46 25.20
C TYR A 917 -41.78 -10.87 23.91
N LEU A 918 -43.00 -11.39 24.07
CA LEU A 918 -43.80 -11.99 22.99
C LEU A 918 -43.11 -13.15 22.24
N ASN A 919 -42.05 -13.75 22.79
CA ASN A 919 -41.21 -14.76 22.15
C ASN A 919 -40.68 -14.32 20.76
N GLN A 920 -40.42 -13.01 20.59
CA GLN A 920 -39.94 -12.45 19.34
C GLN A 920 -38.40 -12.52 19.22
N GLU A 921 -37.92 -13.36 18.31
CA GLU A 921 -36.48 -13.51 17.98
C GLU A 921 -35.96 -12.48 16.96
N LEU A 922 -36.59 -11.30 16.90
CA LEU A 922 -36.17 -10.25 15.98
C LEU A 922 -34.79 -9.69 16.38
N PRO A 923 -33.92 -9.33 15.41
CA PRO A 923 -32.64 -8.70 15.70
C PRO A 923 -32.77 -7.41 16.53
N ASN A 924 -33.86 -6.66 16.35
CA ASN A 924 -34.15 -5.46 17.12
C ASN A 924 -35.65 -5.36 17.41
N HIS A 925 -36.03 -5.29 18.69
CA HIS A 925 -37.44 -5.18 19.07
C HIS A 925 -38.06 -3.83 18.73
N LYS A 926 -37.26 -2.79 18.44
CA LYS A 926 -37.78 -1.53 17.85
C LYS A 926 -38.41 -1.71 16.47
N ALA A 927 -38.06 -2.79 15.76
CA ALA A 927 -38.66 -3.11 14.46
C ALA A 927 -40.00 -3.88 14.59
N SER A 928 -40.36 -4.36 15.78
CA SER A 928 -41.66 -5.01 16.00
C SER A 928 -42.79 -3.97 15.99
N ARG A 929 -43.82 -4.24 15.19
CA ARG A 929 -45.04 -3.41 15.13
C ARG A 929 -45.81 -3.46 16.45
N GLU A 930 -45.80 -4.60 17.13
CA GLU A 930 -46.45 -4.81 18.41
C GLU A 930 -45.76 -3.98 19.51
N VAL A 931 -44.43 -4.11 19.62
CA VAL A 931 -43.63 -3.38 20.62
C VAL A 931 -43.72 -1.88 20.39
N ILE A 932 -43.55 -1.40 19.14
CA ILE A 932 -43.60 0.04 18.87
C ILE A 932 -45.02 0.62 19.11
N SER A 933 -46.08 -0.15 18.84
CA SER A 933 -47.45 0.27 19.13
C SER A 933 -47.73 0.34 20.64
N GLU A 934 -47.20 -0.59 21.42
CA GLU A 934 -47.27 -0.51 22.89
C GLU A 934 -46.45 0.67 23.43
N MET A 935 -45.26 0.93 22.87
CA MET A 935 -44.45 2.10 23.24
C MET A 935 -45.13 3.43 22.89
N GLU A 936 -45.80 3.52 21.74
CA GLU A 936 -46.62 4.67 21.35
C GLU A 936 -47.77 4.90 22.33
N LYS A 937 -48.49 3.83 22.73
CA LYS A 937 -49.55 3.92 23.74
C LYS A 937 -49.02 4.33 25.11
N ALA A 938 -47.86 3.82 25.52
CA ALA A 938 -47.25 4.11 26.81
C ALA A 938 -46.75 5.57 26.90
N THR A 939 -46.23 6.11 25.78
CA THR A 939 -45.60 7.43 25.75
C THR A 939 -46.50 8.55 25.22
N GLY A 940 -47.59 8.21 24.52
CA GLY A 940 -48.47 9.18 23.87
C GLY A 940 -47.83 9.92 22.68
N VAL A 941 -46.78 9.33 22.10
CA VAL A 941 -45.97 9.86 20.99
C VAL A 941 -45.91 8.84 19.87
N SER A 942 -46.14 9.29 18.63
CA SER A 942 -46.22 8.41 17.45
C SER A 942 -44.94 7.61 17.24
N ALA A 943 -45.07 6.37 16.75
CA ALA A 943 -43.93 5.50 16.41
C ALA A 943 -42.84 6.21 15.58
N ASP A 944 -43.21 6.99 14.57
CA ASP A 944 -42.26 7.70 13.69
C ASP A 944 -41.38 8.70 14.48
N GLN A 945 -41.98 9.42 15.43
CA GLN A 945 -41.27 10.38 16.29
C GLN A 945 -40.33 9.69 17.28
N LEU A 946 -40.71 8.51 17.81
CA LEU A 946 -39.84 7.73 18.69
C LEU A 946 -38.61 7.19 17.94
N MET A 947 -38.75 6.87 16.65
CA MET A 947 -37.66 6.38 15.81
C MET A 947 -36.75 7.49 15.27
N LEU A 948 -37.29 8.70 15.06
CA LEU A 948 -36.56 9.85 14.52
C LEU A 948 -35.87 10.70 15.59
N LEU A 949 -36.10 10.44 16.89
CA LEU A 949 -35.58 11.26 17.97
C LEU A 949 -34.04 11.20 18.02
N ARG A 950 -33.38 12.34 17.76
CA ARG A 950 -31.92 12.49 17.87
C ARG A 950 -31.53 13.28 19.11
N PRO A 951 -30.39 12.99 19.75
CA PRO A 951 -29.88 13.84 20.84
C PRO A 951 -29.56 15.25 20.33
N GLY A 952 -29.69 16.26 21.20
CA GLY A 952 -29.37 17.65 20.89
C GLY A 952 -30.52 18.62 21.11
N LEU A 953 -30.39 19.83 20.56
CA LEU A 953 -31.28 20.96 20.82
C LEU A 953 -32.40 21.17 19.78
N THR A 954 -32.73 20.12 19.02
CA THR A 954 -33.88 20.10 18.09
C THR A 954 -35.08 19.41 18.73
N SER A 955 -36.29 19.71 18.25
CA SER A 955 -37.55 19.09 18.73
C SER A 955 -37.65 19.10 20.27
N ILE A 956 -37.31 20.24 20.87
CA ILE A 956 -37.16 20.37 22.33
C ILE A 956 -38.50 20.09 23.01
N ARG A 957 -39.58 20.62 22.45
CA ARG A 957 -40.90 20.45 23.02
C ARG A 957 -41.34 19.00 23.04
N GLU A 958 -41.07 18.24 21.98
CA GLU A 958 -41.39 16.81 21.91
C GLU A 958 -40.57 16.01 22.94
N LYS A 959 -39.27 16.31 23.08
CA LYS A 959 -38.39 15.70 24.09
C LYS A 959 -38.88 15.97 25.52
N LEU A 960 -39.26 17.21 25.81
CA LEU A 960 -39.82 17.60 27.11
C LEU A 960 -41.17 16.93 27.37
N ARG A 961 -42.02 16.78 26.35
CA ARG A 961 -43.29 16.05 26.45
C ARG A 961 -43.06 14.58 26.77
N LEU A 962 -42.13 13.91 26.08
CA LEU A 962 -41.75 12.52 26.39
C LEU A 962 -41.28 12.38 27.84
N ALA A 963 -40.39 13.27 28.27
CA ALA A 963 -39.89 13.28 29.64
C ALA A 963 -40.99 13.55 30.68
N SER A 964 -42.01 14.36 30.34
CA SER A 964 -43.11 14.71 31.24
C SER A 964 -44.02 13.55 31.63
N THR A 965 -44.01 12.46 30.85
CA THR A 965 -44.75 11.23 31.16
C THR A 965 -44.04 10.35 32.19
N ARG A 966 -42.79 10.67 32.54
CA ARG A 966 -41.93 9.87 33.40
C ARG A 966 -41.94 10.36 34.85
N GLN A 967 -41.61 9.43 35.75
CA GLN A 967 -41.53 9.60 37.19
C GLN A 967 -40.09 9.44 37.67
N THR A 968 -39.75 10.18 38.72
CA THR A 968 -38.43 10.17 39.34
C THR A 968 -38.54 9.88 40.83
N THR A 969 -37.50 9.27 41.40
CA THR A 969 -37.41 9.04 42.86
C THR A 969 -36.80 10.27 43.55
N LEU A 970 -35.76 10.85 42.95
CA LEU A 970 -35.20 12.14 43.35
C LEU A 970 -35.74 13.25 42.43
N VAL A 971 -35.92 14.46 42.95
CA VAL A 971 -36.48 15.57 42.17
C VAL A 971 -35.51 15.99 41.06
N GLU A 972 -34.21 15.92 41.36
CA GLU A 972 -33.13 16.31 40.46
C GLU A 972 -32.96 15.39 39.24
N ASP A 973 -33.36 14.12 39.36
CA ASP A 973 -33.30 13.15 38.28
C ASP A 973 -34.18 13.58 37.08
N ALA A 974 -35.19 14.42 37.31
CA ALA A 974 -36.03 14.96 36.24
C ALA A 974 -35.22 15.82 35.27
N ALA A 975 -34.12 16.41 35.72
CA ALA A 975 -33.18 17.15 34.90
C ALA A 975 -32.02 16.27 34.43
N TYR A 976 -31.40 15.52 35.33
CA TYR A 976 -30.17 14.80 35.01
C TYR A 976 -30.37 13.64 34.04
N SER A 977 -31.54 12.99 34.04
CA SER A 977 -31.85 11.96 33.03
C SER A 977 -31.99 12.50 31.61
N LEU A 978 -32.03 13.83 31.43
CA LEU A 978 -32.22 14.50 30.14
C LEU A 978 -30.95 15.14 29.60
N LEU A 979 -29.85 15.19 30.37
CA LEU A 979 -28.60 15.81 29.94
C LEU A 979 -28.12 15.26 28.59
N GLY A 980 -28.11 13.92 28.46
CA GLY A 980 -27.72 13.25 27.23
C GLY A 980 -28.70 13.43 26.07
N ILE A 981 -30.02 13.48 26.36
CA ILE A 981 -31.07 13.68 25.34
C ILE A 981 -30.95 15.07 24.70
N PHE A 982 -30.57 16.08 25.47
CA PHE A 982 -30.33 17.45 24.96
C PHE A 982 -28.87 17.71 24.55
N SER A 983 -27.98 16.70 24.62
CA SER A 983 -26.54 16.84 24.40
C SER A 983 -25.89 17.95 25.23
N VAL A 984 -26.38 18.18 26.45
CA VAL A 984 -25.90 19.24 27.33
C VAL A 984 -24.66 18.79 28.09
N THR A 985 -23.55 19.50 27.88
CA THR A 985 -22.28 19.27 28.58
C THR A 985 -21.92 20.48 29.44
N GLY A 986 -21.40 20.25 30.65
CA GLY A 986 -20.91 21.33 31.52
C GLY A 986 -21.90 21.80 32.61
N ILE A 987 -23.07 21.16 32.74
CA ILE A 987 -23.92 21.33 33.92
C ILE A 987 -23.41 20.41 35.03
N PRO A 988 -22.96 20.92 36.18
CA PRO A 988 -22.57 20.07 37.31
C PRO A 988 -23.79 19.37 37.89
N VAL A 989 -23.63 18.10 38.24
CA VAL A 989 -24.63 17.28 38.94
C VAL A 989 -24.49 17.53 40.45
N ILE A 990 -25.53 18.08 41.08
CA ILE A 990 -25.59 18.51 42.47
C ILE A 990 -26.87 17.94 43.09
N TYR A 991 -26.79 16.75 43.67
CA TYR A 991 -27.91 16.18 44.43
C TYR A 991 -28.14 16.99 45.71
N GLY A 992 -29.41 17.34 45.98
CA GLY A 992 -29.83 18.19 47.10
C GLY A 992 -30.22 19.61 46.69
N GLU A 993 -30.08 20.00 45.41
CA GLU A 993 -30.53 21.32 44.91
C GLU A 993 -32.04 21.39 44.63
N GLY A 994 -32.75 20.26 44.66
CA GLY A 994 -34.19 20.18 44.41
C GLY A 994 -34.59 20.67 43.01
N GLU A 995 -35.65 21.47 42.93
CA GLU A 995 -36.25 21.96 41.68
C GLU A 995 -35.32 22.91 40.88
N GLY A 996 -34.24 23.40 41.49
CA GLY A 996 -33.22 24.23 40.81
C GLY A 996 -32.53 23.51 39.65
N SER A 997 -32.41 22.18 39.74
CA SER A 997 -31.83 21.30 38.72
C SER A 997 -32.51 21.45 37.35
N LEU A 998 -33.84 21.37 37.33
CA LEU A 998 -34.66 21.53 36.12
C LEU A 998 -34.53 22.94 35.55
N GLY A 999 -34.50 23.95 36.44
CA GLY A 999 -34.27 25.34 36.04
C GLY A 999 -32.93 25.53 35.32
N ARG A 1000 -31.83 24.98 35.84
CA ARG A 1000 -30.51 25.04 35.21
C ARG A 1000 -30.48 24.35 33.85
N LEU A 1001 -31.09 23.17 33.74
CA LEU A 1001 -31.20 22.45 32.48
C LEU A 1001 -31.97 23.28 31.44
N LEU A 1002 -33.19 23.70 31.76
CA LEU A 1002 -34.03 24.45 30.82
C LEU A 1002 -33.43 25.80 30.45
N ALA A 1003 -32.71 26.46 31.38
CA ALA A 1003 -31.97 27.67 31.09
C ALA A 1003 -30.85 27.44 30.07
N HIS A 1004 -30.12 26.32 30.19
CA HIS A 1004 -29.07 25.95 29.25
C HIS A 1004 -29.64 25.55 27.89
N VAL A 1005 -30.72 24.77 27.87
CA VAL A 1005 -31.42 24.40 26.62
C VAL A 1005 -31.97 25.64 25.93
N LEU A 1006 -32.62 26.56 26.66
CA LEU A 1006 -33.12 27.83 26.09
C LEU A 1006 -31.98 28.69 25.54
N THR A 1007 -30.90 28.85 26.30
CA THR A 1007 -29.75 29.67 25.87
C THR A 1007 -29.04 29.09 24.65
N GLY A 1008 -28.93 27.76 24.56
CA GLY A 1008 -28.27 27.09 23.44
C GLY A 1008 -29.14 26.93 22.19
N SER A 1009 -30.46 26.89 22.33
CA SER A 1009 -31.39 26.67 21.21
C SER A 1009 -32.12 27.93 20.75
N GLY A 1010 -32.28 28.92 21.63
CA GLY A 1010 -33.20 30.04 21.46
C GLY A 1010 -34.68 29.66 21.58
N ASP A 1011 -35.07 28.39 21.67
CA ASP A 1011 -36.45 27.94 21.52
C ASP A 1011 -37.37 28.37 22.68
N VAL A 1012 -38.13 29.44 22.43
CA VAL A 1012 -39.10 30.00 23.39
C VAL A 1012 -40.30 29.08 23.67
N SER A 1013 -40.48 27.96 22.96
CA SER A 1013 -41.50 26.96 23.25
C SER A 1013 -41.36 26.33 24.65
N ILE A 1014 -40.18 26.43 25.26
CA ILE A 1014 -39.92 26.03 26.64
C ILE A 1014 -40.72 26.89 27.63
N LEU A 1015 -41.02 28.14 27.28
CA LEU A 1015 -41.78 29.07 28.13
C LEU A 1015 -43.30 28.79 28.12
N ALA A 1016 -43.75 27.99 27.14
CA ALA A 1016 -45.14 27.66 26.86
C ALA A 1016 -45.74 26.60 27.80
N TRP A 1017 -46.00 26.96 29.04
CA TRP A 1017 -46.54 26.02 30.03
C TRP A 1017 -47.54 26.68 30.98
N SER A 1018 -48.28 25.84 31.71
CA SER A 1018 -49.22 26.25 32.75
C SER A 1018 -48.98 25.47 34.04
N GLY A 1019 -48.90 26.17 35.18
CA GLY A 1019 -48.57 25.55 36.47
C GLY A 1019 -47.90 26.52 37.44
N GLU A 1020 -47.11 25.98 38.38
CA GLU A 1020 -46.31 26.75 39.33
C GLU A 1020 -44.93 27.10 38.75
N SER A 1021 -44.49 28.35 38.97
CA SER A 1021 -43.16 28.83 38.60
C SER A 1021 -42.07 28.22 39.45
N GLY A 1022 -40.95 27.86 38.81
CA GLY A 1022 -39.77 27.34 39.49
C GLY A 1022 -39.09 28.39 40.37
N SER A 1023 -38.37 27.90 41.38
CA SER A 1023 -37.55 28.73 42.27
C SER A 1023 -36.31 29.33 41.58
N PHE A 1024 -35.86 28.72 40.47
CA PHE A 1024 -34.72 29.19 39.69
C PHE A 1024 -35.02 30.45 38.87
N ASN A 1025 -36.16 30.50 38.18
CA ASN A 1025 -36.62 31.67 37.41
C ASN A 1025 -38.15 31.61 37.23
N SER A 1026 -38.87 32.73 37.35
CA SER A 1026 -40.34 32.70 37.30
C SER A 1026 -40.94 32.31 35.95
N CYS A 1027 -40.20 32.42 34.86
CA CYS A 1027 -40.64 32.01 33.52
C CYS A 1027 -40.42 30.52 33.22
N LEU A 1028 -39.64 29.81 34.05
CA LEU A 1028 -39.43 28.37 33.93
C LEU A 1028 -40.34 27.60 34.90
N PRO A 1029 -40.78 26.38 34.54
CA PRO A 1029 -41.69 25.61 35.39
C PRO A 1029 -40.97 24.99 36.58
N ALA A 1030 -41.70 24.81 37.69
CA ALA A 1030 -41.20 24.05 38.85
C ALA A 1030 -41.08 22.54 38.56
N ARG A 1031 -41.97 22.00 37.70
CA ARG A 1031 -42.06 20.56 37.39
C ARG A 1031 -42.17 20.32 35.90
N ILE A 1032 -41.55 19.24 35.42
CA ILE A 1032 -41.56 18.85 34.00
C ILE A 1032 -42.93 18.35 33.51
N THR A 1033 -43.81 17.89 34.41
CA THR A 1033 -45.15 17.36 34.11
C THR A 1033 -46.06 18.36 33.38
N VAL A 1034 -45.75 19.66 33.44
CA VAL A 1034 -46.50 20.73 32.74
C VAL A 1034 -46.44 20.61 31.22
N PHE A 1035 -45.49 19.84 30.68
CA PHE A 1035 -45.30 19.66 29.24
C PHE A 1035 -46.12 18.50 28.64
N ASN A 1036 -46.95 17.81 29.43
CA ASN A 1036 -47.75 16.65 28.99
C ASN A 1036 -48.92 17.02 28.04
N GLY A 1037 -49.33 18.30 28.00
CA GLY A 1037 -50.41 18.76 27.11
C GLY A 1037 -50.01 18.84 25.63
N PRO A 1038 -50.97 18.90 24.70
CA PRO A 1038 -50.70 19.18 23.29
C PRO A 1038 -49.95 20.51 23.15
N ALA A 1039 -49.07 20.63 22.15
CA ALA A 1039 -48.30 21.85 21.92
C ALA A 1039 -49.26 23.02 21.71
N THR A 1040 -49.44 23.87 22.73
CA THR A 1040 -50.06 25.18 22.54
C THR A 1040 -49.00 26.02 21.85
N SER A 1041 -49.14 26.20 20.54
CA SER A 1041 -48.14 26.93 19.76
C SER A 1041 -48.12 28.40 20.21
N HIS A 1042 -47.01 28.82 20.81
CA HIS A 1042 -46.69 30.26 20.88
C HIS A 1042 -46.34 30.80 19.49
N LEU A 1043 -46.02 29.89 18.56
CA LEU A 1043 -45.89 30.19 17.15
C LEU A 1043 -47.29 30.35 16.51
N PRO A 1044 -47.50 31.40 15.70
CA PRO A 1044 -48.69 31.49 14.88
C PRO A 1044 -48.70 30.35 13.83
N SER A 1045 -49.89 29.89 13.42
CA SER A 1045 -50.01 28.82 12.43
C SER A 1045 -49.35 29.22 11.10
N PRO A 1046 -48.63 28.32 10.40
CA PRO A 1046 -48.02 28.66 9.13
C PRO A 1046 -49.09 29.15 8.13
N ILE A 1047 -48.85 30.29 7.49
CA ILE A 1047 -49.72 30.83 6.45
C ILE A 1047 -49.37 30.12 5.12
N PRO A 1048 -50.32 29.46 4.43
CA PRO A 1048 -50.08 28.91 3.10
C PRO A 1048 -49.59 30.00 2.13
N ASP A 1049 -48.63 29.69 1.24
CA ASP A 1049 -48.01 30.70 0.37
C ASP A 1049 -49.03 31.51 -0.45
N VAL A 1050 -50.09 30.85 -0.94
CA VAL A 1050 -51.17 31.50 -1.70
C VAL A 1050 -51.94 32.52 -0.85
N GLU A 1051 -52.12 32.23 0.43
CA GLU A 1051 -52.74 33.16 1.39
C GLU A 1051 -51.79 34.29 1.77
N MET A 1052 -50.51 33.96 1.93
CA MET A 1052 -49.42 34.89 2.25
C MET A 1052 -49.30 35.96 1.16
N GLU A 1053 -49.21 35.55 -0.12
CA GLU A 1053 -49.15 36.48 -1.25
C GLU A 1053 -50.42 37.35 -1.38
N ARG A 1054 -51.59 36.80 -1.03
CA ARG A 1054 -52.84 37.58 -1.00
C ARG A 1054 -52.82 38.66 0.09
N ILE A 1055 -52.30 38.34 1.28
CA ILE A 1055 -52.19 39.31 2.38
C ILE A 1055 -51.19 40.42 2.00
N ILE A 1056 -50.05 40.06 1.41
CA ILE A 1056 -49.02 41.02 0.99
C ILE A 1056 -49.55 41.98 -0.08
N SER A 1057 -50.28 41.46 -1.07
CA SER A 1057 -50.81 42.25 -2.19
C SER A 1057 -51.98 43.17 -1.82
N THR A 1058 -52.71 42.87 -0.73
CA THR A 1058 -53.88 43.66 -0.30
C THR A 1058 -53.58 44.66 0.82
N SER A 1059 -52.45 44.55 1.50
CA SER A 1059 -52.07 45.44 2.58
C SER A 1059 -51.31 46.69 2.11
N SER A 1060 -51.79 47.89 2.43
CA SER A 1060 -51.03 49.14 2.27
C SER A 1060 -50.01 49.26 3.41
N LEU A 1061 -48.86 48.59 3.29
CA LEU A 1061 -47.79 48.61 4.28
C LEU A 1061 -46.79 49.73 3.97
N ASP A 1062 -46.40 50.48 5.00
CA ASP A 1062 -45.24 51.36 4.93
C ASP A 1062 -43.97 50.49 4.99
N LEU A 1063 -43.31 50.35 3.84
CA LEU A 1063 -42.21 49.42 3.66
C LEU A 1063 -40.98 49.80 4.50
N ASP A 1064 -40.72 51.10 4.69
CA ASP A 1064 -39.57 51.59 5.44
C ASP A 1064 -39.71 51.25 6.92
N VAL A 1065 -40.92 51.38 7.47
CA VAL A 1065 -41.23 51.00 8.86
C VAL A 1065 -41.19 49.48 9.04
N ALA A 1066 -41.67 48.71 8.06
CA ALA A 1066 -41.61 47.25 8.08
C ALA A 1066 -40.16 46.73 8.05
N LEU A 1067 -39.30 47.31 7.20
CA LEU A 1067 -37.87 46.99 7.14
C LEU A 1067 -37.16 47.37 8.44
N SER A 1068 -37.42 48.56 8.99
CA SER A 1068 -36.81 48.98 10.26
C SER A 1068 -37.20 48.08 11.44
N LEU A 1069 -38.46 47.64 11.49
CA LEU A 1069 -38.92 46.68 12.50
C LEU A 1069 -38.28 45.30 12.32
N TYR A 1070 -38.20 44.82 11.07
CA TYR A 1070 -37.52 43.57 10.72
C TYR A 1070 -36.05 43.59 11.15
N ASP A 1071 -35.30 44.63 10.78
CA ASP A 1071 -33.87 44.75 11.10
C ASP A 1071 -33.63 44.82 12.62
N ARG A 1072 -34.40 45.67 13.33
CA ARG A 1072 -34.25 45.84 14.78
C ARG A 1072 -34.50 44.53 15.53
N LEU A 1073 -35.44 43.72 15.07
CA LEU A 1073 -35.77 42.44 15.68
C LEU A 1073 -34.78 41.34 15.29
N ASN A 1074 -34.27 41.36 14.05
CA ASN A 1074 -33.23 40.44 13.57
C ASN A 1074 -31.84 40.72 14.19
N GLU A 1075 -31.61 41.92 14.74
CA GLU A 1075 -30.40 42.26 15.49
C GLU A 1075 -30.46 41.87 16.98
N LEU A 1076 -31.62 41.43 17.48
CA LEU A 1076 -31.74 41.02 18.88
C LEU A 1076 -31.12 39.64 19.12
N PRO A 1077 -30.30 39.45 20.16
CA PRO A 1077 -29.74 38.14 20.49
C PRO A 1077 -30.82 37.17 20.98
N ALA A 1078 -30.63 35.85 20.79
CA ALA A 1078 -31.51 34.83 21.36
C ALA A 1078 -31.60 34.90 22.90
N PRO A 1079 -32.71 34.48 23.55
CA PRO A 1079 -32.86 34.53 25.00
C PRO A 1079 -31.73 33.82 25.76
N TRP A 1080 -31.19 34.44 26.80
CA TRP A 1080 -30.06 33.89 27.56
C TRP A 1080 -30.18 34.15 29.06
N PHE A 1081 -29.41 33.43 29.85
CA PHE A 1081 -29.39 33.55 31.31
C PHE A 1081 -28.08 34.16 31.83
N ALA A 1082 -28.19 35.02 32.84
CA ALA A 1082 -27.07 35.50 33.64
C ALA A 1082 -27.45 35.51 35.13
N ALA A 1083 -26.76 34.71 35.96
CA ALA A 1083 -27.03 34.58 37.40
C ALA A 1083 -28.52 34.30 37.72
N SER A 1084 -29.10 33.28 37.05
CA SER A 1084 -30.53 32.89 37.14
C SER A 1084 -31.54 33.94 36.65
N ARG A 1085 -31.07 35.09 36.13
CA ARG A 1085 -31.92 36.10 35.49
C ARG A 1085 -32.00 35.83 33.99
N MET A 1086 -33.22 35.77 33.46
CA MET A 1086 -33.44 35.62 32.03
C MET A 1086 -33.44 36.98 31.35
N LYS A 1087 -32.63 37.13 30.31
CA LYS A 1087 -32.67 38.25 29.37
C LYS A 1087 -33.56 37.83 28.22
N LEU A 1088 -34.76 38.41 28.16
CA LEU A 1088 -35.79 38.05 27.19
C LEU A 1088 -36.01 39.18 26.17
N PRO A 1089 -35.48 39.04 24.94
CA PRO A 1089 -35.86 39.89 23.83
C PRO A 1089 -37.34 39.67 23.51
N CYS A 1090 -38.09 40.77 23.45
CA CYS A 1090 -39.54 40.70 23.30
C CYS A 1090 -40.13 42.01 22.81
N ILE A 1091 -41.42 41.94 22.48
CA ILE A 1091 -42.26 43.12 22.29
C ILE A 1091 -43.16 43.22 23.52
N ALA A 1092 -42.97 44.27 24.33
CA ALA A 1092 -43.63 44.40 25.62
C ALA A 1092 -44.60 45.59 25.63
N PHE A 1093 -45.87 45.31 25.89
CA PHE A 1093 -46.97 46.27 25.90
C PHE A 1093 -47.52 46.46 27.31
N GLN A 1094 -47.63 47.71 27.76
CA GLN A 1094 -48.23 48.00 29.06
C GLN A 1094 -49.75 47.92 28.98
N LEU A 1095 -50.36 47.13 29.88
CA LEU A 1095 -51.82 46.98 29.94
C LEU A 1095 -52.47 48.10 30.77
N PRO A 1096 -53.65 48.60 30.35
CA PRO A 1096 -54.47 49.48 31.17
C PRO A 1096 -55.10 48.74 32.37
N PRO A 1097 -55.71 49.46 33.34
CA PRO A 1097 -56.33 48.85 34.51
C PRO A 1097 -57.34 47.76 34.13
N LEU A 1098 -57.21 46.59 34.74
CA LEU A 1098 -58.05 45.42 34.43
C LEU A 1098 -59.44 45.53 35.07
N SER A 1099 -60.48 45.21 34.31
CA SER A 1099 -61.83 44.96 34.83
C SER A 1099 -61.95 43.50 35.24
N SER A 1100 -62.50 43.20 36.43
CA SER A 1100 -62.56 41.84 36.96
C SER A 1100 -64.00 41.31 37.03
N TYR A 1101 -64.21 40.07 36.56
CA TYR A 1101 -65.47 39.34 36.60
C TYR A 1101 -65.27 38.00 37.32
N ARG A 1102 -66.24 37.58 38.14
CA ARG A 1102 -66.22 36.24 38.76
C ARG A 1102 -66.84 35.22 37.82
N THR A 1103 -66.14 34.10 37.58
CA THR A 1103 -66.66 32.96 36.81
C THR A 1103 -66.66 31.69 37.68
N HIS A 1104 -67.32 30.62 37.22
CA HIS A 1104 -67.40 29.34 37.95
C HIS A 1104 -66.04 28.61 38.07
N SER A 1105 -65.05 28.99 37.25
CA SER A 1105 -63.72 28.37 37.17
C SER A 1105 -62.57 29.29 37.61
N GLY A 1106 -62.83 30.53 38.02
CA GLY A 1106 -61.81 31.49 38.46
C GLY A 1106 -62.24 32.95 38.44
N ARG A 1107 -61.26 33.87 38.42
CA ARG A 1107 -61.48 35.30 38.12
C ARG A 1107 -61.05 35.56 36.68
N LEU A 1108 -61.96 36.11 35.89
CA LEU A 1108 -61.69 36.58 34.53
C LEU A 1108 -61.36 38.07 34.60
N TYR A 1109 -60.22 38.46 34.07
CA TYR A 1109 -59.81 39.85 33.94
C TYR A 1109 -59.87 40.27 32.48
N ARG A 1110 -60.42 41.45 32.20
CA ARG A 1110 -60.54 41.98 30.84
C ARG A 1110 -59.85 43.34 30.76
N ALA A 1111 -58.97 43.48 29.77
CA ALA A 1111 -58.33 44.74 29.41
C ALA A 1111 -58.84 45.16 28.03
N GLU A 1112 -59.24 46.42 27.87
CA GLU A 1112 -59.47 47.00 26.54
C GLU A 1112 -58.25 47.80 26.13
N THR A 1113 -57.62 47.42 25.02
CA THR A 1113 -56.41 48.05 24.52
C THR A 1113 -56.64 48.59 23.09
N PRO A 1114 -56.13 49.78 22.75
CA PRO A 1114 -56.22 50.31 21.39
C PRO A 1114 -55.50 49.43 20.35
N ALA A 1115 -54.48 48.67 20.76
CA ALA A 1115 -53.66 47.85 19.87
C ALA A 1115 -54.23 46.44 19.63
N PHE A 1116 -54.86 45.83 20.64
CA PHE A 1116 -55.28 44.41 20.58
C PHE A 1116 -56.79 44.21 20.73
N GLY A 1117 -57.55 45.29 20.96
CA GLY A 1117 -58.96 45.16 21.37
C GLY A 1117 -59.08 44.59 22.78
N THR A 1118 -60.04 43.69 22.97
CA THR A 1118 -60.36 43.07 24.26
C THR A 1118 -59.43 41.88 24.55
N VAL A 1119 -58.58 41.99 25.56
CA VAL A 1119 -57.71 40.91 26.05
C VAL A 1119 -58.33 40.30 27.30
N GLU A 1120 -58.62 39.01 27.24
CA GLU A 1120 -59.16 38.24 28.37
C GLU A 1120 -58.07 37.41 29.04
N ILE A 1121 -57.97 37.51 30.36
CA ILE A 1121 -56.95 36.85 31.17
C ILE A 1121 -57.65 36.07 32.26
N THR A 1122 -57.52 34.75 32.20
CA THR A 1122 -58.04 33.87 33.26
C THR A 1122 -56.89 33.43 34.16
N THR A 1123 -56.95 33.77 35.44
CA THR A 1123 -55.91 33.38 36.40
C THR A 1123 -56.49 33.09 37.78
N LYS A 1124 -55.80 32.21 38.53
CA LYS A 1124 -56.08 31.94 39.94
C LYS A 1124 -55.49 33.01 40.86
N HIS A 1125 -54.54 33.81 40.38
CA HIS A 1125 -53.91 34.89 41.12
C HIS A 1125 -54.74 36.17 41.12
N ASP A 1126 -54.74 36.91 42.23
CA ASP A 1126 -55.46 38.17 42.32
C ASP A 1126 -54.67 39.30 41.65
N LEU A 1127 -55.01 39.61 40.39
CA LEU A 1127 -54.38 40.70 39.63
C LEU A 1127 -54.84 42.09 40.08
N SER A 1128 -55.89 42.21 40.92
CA SER A 1128 -56.49 43.50 41.29
C SER A 1128 -55.56 44.42 42.11
N ARG A 1129 -54.53 43.86 42.73
CA ARG A 1129 -53.54 44.58 43.56
C ARG A 1129 -52.28 45.02 42.80
N MET A 1130 -52.15 44.64 41.53
CA MET A 1130 -50.97 44.94 40.72
C MET A 1130 -51.15 46.26 39.98
N LYS A 1131 -50.21 47.21 40.18
CA LYS A 1131 -50.30 48.57 39.63
C LYS A 1131 -49.88 48.68 38.15
N SER A 1132 -49.01 47.78 37.69
CA SER A 1132 -48.51 47.75 36.32
C SER A 1132 -48.38 46.32 35.82
N LEU A 1133 -49.01 46.00 34.69
CA LEU A 1133 -48.94 44.70 34.03
C LEU A 1133 -48.46 44.89 32.59
N TYR A 1134 -47.60 43.98 32.15
CA TYR A 1134 -47.04 43.98 30.80
C TYR A 1134 -47.43 42.69 30.10
N LEU A 1135 -48.00 42.84 28.92
CA LEU A 1135 -48.23 41.79 27.96
C LEU A 1135 -46.98 41.67 27.08
N VAL A 1136 -46.31 40.54 27.12
CA VAL A 1136 -44.99 40.35 26.53
C VAL A 1136 -45.03 39.25 25.49
N HIS A 1137 -44.65 39.56 24.26
CA HIS A 1137 -44.48 38.60 23.19
C HIS A 1137 -42.98 38.25 23.04
N PRO A 1138 -42.53 37.05 23.46
CA PRO A 1138 -41.15 36.61 23.28
C PRO A 1138 -40.76 36.60 21.80
N TRP A 1139 -39.57 37.09 21.50
CA TRP A 1139 -39.08 37.18 20.12
C TRP A 1139 -38.10 36.03 19.78
N LEU A 1140 -38.15 35.53 18.53
CA LEU A 1140 -37.31 34.45 18.02
C LEU A 1140 -36.94 34.68 16.54
N ASP A 1141 -35.66 34.50 16.19
CA ASP A 1141 -35.18 34.66 14.81
C ASP A 1141 -35.77 33.64 13.82
N ALA A 1142 -36.04 32.41 14.27
CA ALA A 1142 -36.64 31.35 13.43
C ALA A 1142 -38.05 31.69 12.89
N LEU A 1143 -38.74 32.70 13.45
CA LEU A 1143 -40.03 33.18 12.95
C LEU A 1143 -39.88 34.03 11.66
N LEU A 1144 -38.69 34.54 11.38
CA LEU A 1144 -38.36 35.32 10.19
C LEU A 1144 -38.20 34.43 8.95
N GLU A 1145 -37.85 33.15 9.12
CA GLU A 1145 -37.42 32.25 8.04
C GLU A 1145 -38.40 31.11 7.69
N GLN A 1146 -39.51 30.89 8.43
CA GLN A 1146 -40.47 29.81 8.07
C GLN A 1146 -40.98 29.94 6.62
N GLU A 1147 -40.73 28.97 5.75
CA GLU A 1147 -41.34 28.94 4.40
C GLU A 1147 -42.67 28.19 4.40
N GLY A 1148 -43.51 28.43 3.39
CA GLY A 1148 -44.94 28.10 3.40
C GLY A 1148 -45.31 26.64 3.60
N ALA A 1149 -46.57 26.44 4.02
CA ALA A 1149 -47.18 25.15 4.29
C ALA A 1149 -47.32 24.30 3.02
N ASN A 1150 -46.24 23.64 2.58
CA ASN A 1150 -46.27 22.47 1.70
C ASN A 1150 -45.15 21.46 1.98
N SER A 1151 -44.53 21.50 3.16
CA SER A 1151 -43.71 20.41 3.67
C SER A 1151 -44.38 19.80 4.90
N GLY A 1152 -45.12 18.72 4.67
CA GLY A 1152 -45.32 17.70 5.71
C GLY A 1152 -44.01 16.95 5.94
N ALA A 1153 -42.96 17.67 6.36
CA ALA A 1153 -41.65 17.13 6.70
C ALA A 1153 -40.97 18.11 7.66
N PHE A 1154 -40.42 17.57 8.72
CA PHE A 1154 -39.68 18.28 9.76
C PHE A 1154 -38.72 19.33 9.17
N VAL A 1155 -38.73 20.51 9.79
CA VAL A 1155 -37.75 21.60 9.57
C VAL A 1155 -36.35 21.00 9.57
N GLN A 1156 -35.74 20.96 8.39
CA GLN A 1156 -34.35 20.60 8.20
C GLN A 1156 -33.62 21.90 7.88
N ASP A 1157 -33.31 22.68 8.93
CA ASP A 1157 -32.60 23.95 8.75
C ASP A 1157 -31.17 23.90 9.22
N ASN A 1158 -30.34 24.37 8.30
CA ASN A 1158 -28.92 24.65 8.41
C ASN A 1158 -28.66 25.65 9.53
N VAL A 1159 -27.99 25.21 10.59
CA VAL A 1159 -27.25 26.12 11.46
C VAL A 1159 -25.84 26.27 10.89
N ALA A 1160 -25.58 27.42 10.28
CA ALA A 1160 -24.21 27.89 10.09
C ALA A 1160 -23.52 28.01 11.48
N PRO A 1161 -22.30 27.50 11.66
CA PRO A 1161 -21.58 27.68 12.92
C PRO A 1161 -21.13 29.14 13.05
N SER A 1162 -21.52 29.81 14.14
CA SER A 1162 -20.98 31.11 14.53
C SER A 1162 -19.62 30.95 15.26
N PRO A 1163 -18.84 32.03 15.43
CA PRO A 1163 -17.39 32.02 15.18
C PRO A 1163 -16.55 31.43 16.31
N SER A 1164 -15.42 30.85 15.90
CA SER A 1164 -14.28 30.42 16.70
C SER A 1164 -13.84 31.43 17.78
N PRO A 1165 -13.37 30.98 18.95
CA PRO A 1165 -12.50 31.79 19.81
C PRO A 1165 -11.09 31.89 19.18
N ASN A 1166 -10.44 33.05 19.34
CA ASN A 1166 -9.08 33.35 18.90
C ASN A 1166 -8.06 32.25 19.24
N PRO A 1167 -7.16 31.88 18.30
CA PRO A 1167 -5.99 31.07 18.59
C PRO A 1167 -4.76 31.99 18.63
N ASP A 1168 -4.48 32.57 19.79
CA ASP A 1168 -3.12 33.00 20.15
C ASP A 1168 -2.85 32.41 21.52
N ASP A 1169 -2.62 31.09 21.57
CA ASP A 1169 -1.80 30.45 22.59
C ASP A 1169 -1.54 28.96 22.24
N ALA A 1170 -0.28 28.58 22.44
CA ALA A 1170 0.26 27.21 22.57
C ALA A 1170 0.64 26.39 21.31
N LYS A 1171 1.96 26.44 21.04
CA LYS A 1171 2.88 25.40 20.56
C LYS A 1171 2.40 23.92 20.66
N PHE A 1172 2.66 23.18 19.57
CA PHE A 1172 2.88 21.71 19.42
C PHE A 1172 1.86 20.73 20.04
N SER A 1173 1.09 20.00 19.21
CA SER A 1173 1.03 18.51 19.18
C SER A 1173 -0.14 17.92 18.32
N ASP A 1174 0.19 16.95 17.45
CA ASP A 1174 -0.48 15.67 17.13
C ASP A 1174 -2.02 15.49 17.04
N GLU A 1175 -2.81 16.49 16.63
CA GLU A 1175 -4.26 16.33 16.39
C GLU A 1175 -4.74 16.83 15.01
N GLU A 1176 -4.46 16.06 13.95
CA GLU A 1176 -5.21 16.13 12.67
C GLU A 1176 -5.76 14.74 12.32
N PHE A 1177 -6.82 14.27 12.99
CA PHE A 1177 -7.66 13.15 12.53
C PHE A 1177 -8.98 13.16 13.32
N ASP A 1178 -9.88 14.12 13.06
CA ASP A 1178 -11.17 14.23 13.76
C ASP A 1178 -12.38 14.51 12.84
N ASN A 1179 -12.29 14.23 11.54
CA ASN A 1179 -13.45 14.27 10.64
C ASN A 1179 -13.66 12.92 9.94
N ASP A 1180 -14.01 11.89 10.72
CA ASP A 1180 -14.67 10.69 10.17
C ASP A 1180 -15.44 9.94 11.27
N ASP A 1181 -16.46 10.59 11.84
CA ASP A 1181 -17.54 9.91 12.56
C ASP A 1181 -18.61 9.45 11.55
N SER A 1182 -18.21 8.50 10.71
CA SER A 1182 -19.14 7.77 9.85
C SER A 1182 -19.88 6.70 10.66
N LEU A 1183 -21.15 7.04 10.93
CA LEU A 1183 -22.29 6.13 11.09
C LEU A 1183 -22.16 4.94 10.12
N PRO A 1184 -22.44 3.68 10.55
CA PRO A 1184 -22.57 2.59 9.60
C PRO A 1184 -23.78 2.86 8.69
N LEU A 1185 -23.51 2.77 7.39
CA LEU A 1185 -24.46 2.81 6.27
C LEU A 1185 -25.71 1.96 6.58
N LEU A 1186 -26.84 2.64 6.75
CA LEU A 1186 -28.15 2.10 6.41
C LEU A 1186 -28.32 2.30 4.89
N GLU A 1187 -28.70 1.23 4.20
CA GLU A 1187 -28.95 1.19 2.76
C GLU A 1187 -29.82 2.36 2.26
N PRO A 1188 -29.42 3.07 1.18
CA PRO A 1188 -30.17 4.20 0.63
C PRO A 1188 -31.26 3.76 -0.36
N GLU A 1189 -32.11 2.79 0.01
CA GLU A 1189 -33.20 2.33 -0.87
C GLU A 1189 -34.62 2.71 -0.40
N LEU A 1190 -34.77 3.46 0.69
CA LEU A 1190 -36.10 3.93 1.16
C LEU A 1190 -36.26 5.46 1.33
N LEU A 1191 -35.30 6.26 0.86
CA LEU A 1191 -35.34 7.74 0.94
C LEU A 1191 -35.25 8.43 -0.44
N SER A 1192 -35.70 7.78 -1.51
CA SER A 1192 -35.66 8.35 -2.88
C SER A 1192 -37.00 8.95 -3.35
N HIS A 1193 -37.93 9.28 -2.46
CA HIS A 1193 -39.25 9.80 -2.82
C HIS A 1193 -39.62 11.15 -2.19
N PHE A 1194 -38.65 12.02 -1.92
CA PHE A 1194 -38.93 13.45 -1.76
C PHE A 1194 -37.82 14.24 -2.44
N ALA A 1195 -38.08 14.63 -3.68
CA ALA A 1195 -37.25 15.57 -4.41
C ALA A 1195 -37.24 16.89 -3.65
N ALA A 1196 -36.04 17.40 -3.38
CA ALA A 1196 -35.85 18.78 -2.96
C ALA A 1196 -36.26 19.69 -4.12
N ASP A 1197 -37.45 20.27 -4.03
CA ASP A 1197 -37.83 21.36 -4.90
C ASP A 1197 -36.88 22.54 -4.68
N HIS A 1198 -36.38 23.10 -5.78
CA HIS A 1198 -35.52 24.27 -5.79
C HIS A 1198 -36.20 25.46 -5.10
N VAL A 1199 -35.77 25.78 -3.87
CA VAL A 1199 -36.13 27.02 -3.18
C VAL A 1199 -35.38 28.18 -3.83
N VAL A 1200 -36.11 29.12 -4.41
CA VAL A 1200 -35.57 30.37 -4.94
C VAL A 1200 -35.27 31.30 -3.76
N PRO A 1201 -34.04 31.85 -3.62
CA PRO A 1201 -33.70 32.72 -2.51
C PRO A 1201 -34.58 33.99 -2.52
N MET A 1202 -35.34 34.21 -1.44
CA MET A 1202 -36.20 35.40 -1.29
C MET A 1202 -35.40 36.67 -1.02
N ASP A 1203 -35.81 37.76 -1.66
CA ASP A 1203 -35.27 39.09 -1.38
C ASP A 1203 -35.66 39.58 0.03
N ARG A 1204 -34.92 40.60 0.49
CA ARG A 1204 -35.09 41.18 1.85
C ARG A 1204 -36.45 41.85 2.02
N GLU A 1205 -36.98 42.44 0.96
CA GLU A 1205 -38.26 43.13 0.97
C GLU A 1205 -39.43 42.15 1.18
N THR A 1206 -39.40 41.03 0.49
CA THR A 1206 -40.40 39.95 0.63
C THR A 1206 -40.35 39.35 2.02
N ARG A 1207 -39.15 39.16 2.60
CA ARG A 1207 -38.99 38.70 3.99
C ARG A 1207 -39.63 39.65 5.00
N ALA A 1208 -39.39 40.96 4.88
CA ALA A 1208 -40.00 41.95 5.76
C ALA A 1208 -41.53 42.01 5.63
N ARG A 1209 -42.07 41.91 4.40
CA ARG A 1209 -43.52 41.87 4.14
C ARG A 1209 -44.19 40.61 4.69
N ARG A 1210 -43.57 39.43 4.48
CA ARG A 1210 -44.02 38.14 5.05
C ARG A 1210 -44.00 38.16 6.58
N PHE A 1211 -42.96 38.75 7.16
CA PHE A 1211 -42.83 38.93 8.60
C PHE A 1211 -43.98 39.76 9.20
N VAL A 1212 -44.31 40.92 8.61
CA VAL A 1212 -45.40 41.77 9.13
C VAL A 1212 -46.76 41.08 9.05
N ALA A 1213 -47.00 40.27 8.01
CA ALA A 1213 -48.23 39.50 7.92
C ALA A 1213 -48.34 38.44 9.04
N ARG A 1214 -47.22 37.80 9.41
CA ARG A 1214 -47.17 36.83 10.52
C ARG A 1214 -47.39 37.48 11.88
N LEU A 1215 -46.83 38.67 12.10
CA LEU A 1215 -47.08 39.44 13.33
C LEU A 1215 -48.59 39.68 13.57
N ARG A 1216 -49.40 39.78 12.51
CA ARG A 1216 -50.85 40.02 12.61
C ARG A 1216 -51.66 38.76 12.96
N GLN A 1217 -51.04 37.58 12.95
CA GLN A 1217 -51.69 36.35 13.38
C GLN A 1217 -51.87 36.32 14.91
N PRO A 1218 -52.84 35.54 15.43
CA PRO A 1218 -52.96 35.32 16.85
C PRO A 1218 -51.68 34.67 17.42
N PHE A 1219 -51.17 35.18 18.53
CA PHE A 1219 -49.98 34.66 19.21
C PHE A 1219 -50.21 34.48 20.71
N GLY A 1220 -49.41 33.61 21.33
CA GLY A 1220 -49.35 33.44 22.78
C GLY A 1220 -48.49 34.50 23.45
N ALA A 1221 -48.96 35.09 24.56
CA ALA A 1221 -48.25 36.15 25.27
C ALA A 1221 -48.01 35.81 26.75
N LEU A 1222 -46.88 36.27 27.28
CA LEU A 1222 -46.55 36.21 28.71
C LEU A 1222 -47.15 37.41 29.44
N LEU A 1223 -47.64 37.20 30.66
CA LEU A 1223 -48.06 38.30 31.54
C LEU A 1223 -47.03 38.53 32.64
N LEU A 1224 -46.34 39.67 32.58
CA LEU A 1224 -45.28 40.05 33.52
C LEU A 1224 -45.67 41.27 34.36
N THR A 1225 -45.11 41.38 35.57
CA THR A 1225 -45.22 42.57 36.43
C THR A 1225 -43.84 43.01 36.93
N PRO A 1226 -43.56 44.32 37.03
CA PRO A 1226 -42.31 44.81 37.59
C PRO A 1226 -42.23 44.51 39.10
N VAL A 1227 -41.06 44.09 39.57
CA VAL A 1227 -40.81 43.74 40.97
C VAL A 1227 -40.45 44.99 41.78
N SER A 1228 -41.33 45.40 42.68
CA SER A 1228 -41.23 46.66 43.44
C SER A 1228 -40.04 46.76 44.41
N SER A 1229 -39.32 45.66 44.68
CA SER A 1229 -38.16 45.60 45.59
C SER A 1229 -36.79 45.70 44.89
N SER A 1230 -36.75 45.82 43.56
CA SER A 1230 -35.50 45.92 42.80
C SER A 1230 -34.89 47.31 42.90
N ARG A 1231 -33.63 47.41 43.35
CA ARG A 1231 -32.85 48.68 43.41
C ARG A 1231 -32.66 49.35 42.05
N ARG A 1232 -32.94 48.67 40.93
CA ARG A 1232 -32.75 49.16 39.55
C ARG A 1232 -34.05 49.44 38.78
N GLY A 1233 -35.22 49.04 39.29
CA GLY A 1233 -36.52 49.31 38.65
C GLY A 1233 -36.77 48.58 37.32
N THR A 1234 -35.91 47.64 36.92
CA THR A 1234 -35.95 46.97 35.60
C THR A 1234 -36.31 45.48 35.63
N ASP A 1235 -36.56 44.92 36.83
CA ASP A 1235 -36.78 43.48 37.00
C ASP A 1235 -38.27 43.11 36.91
N TYR A 1236 -38.58 42.06 36.16
CA TYR A 1236 -39.94 41.57 35.91
C TYR A 1236 -40.14 40.16 36.49
N ARG A 1237 -41.39 39.81 36.80
CA ARG A 1237 -41.79 38.48 37.27
C ARG A 1237 -43.04 38.01 36.53
N ARG A 1238 -43.09 36.72 36.17
CA ARG A 1238 -44.28 36.08 35.58
C ARG A 1238 -45.42 35.96 36.58
N VAL A 1239 -46.64 36.24 36.14
CA VAL A 1239 -47.84 36.31 37.01
C VAL A 1239 -48.95 35.32 36.61
N ALA A 1240 -49.04 34.95 35.33
CA ALA A 1240 -50.07 34.04 34.84
C ALA A 1240 -49.50 33.02 33.83
N ALA A 1241 -50.26 31.94 33.61
CA ALA A 1241 -49.96 30.90 32.64
C ALA A 1241 -50.42 31.30 31.23
N ASP A 1242 -49.63 30.97 30.21
CA ASP A 1242 -49.77 31.57 28.87
C ASP A 1242 -50.73 30.82 27.95
N SER A 1243 -51.02 29.55 28.25
CA SER A 1243 -51.85 28.67 27.39
C SER A 1243 -53.31 29.12 27.26
N LEU A 1244 -53.69 30.23 27.90
CA LEU A 1244 -55.03 30.82 27.88
C LEU A 1244 -55.03 32.30 27.45
N ILE A 1245 -53.88 32.89 27.11
CA ILE A 1245 -53.77 34.30 26.69
C ILE A 1245 -53.37 34.32 25.20
N THR A 1246 -54.36 34.25 24.33
CA THR A 1246 -54.19 34.43 22.89
C THR A 1246 -54.53 35.87 22.53
N VAL A 1247 -53.60 36.56 21.88
CA VAL A 1247 -53.74 37.97 21.53
C VAL A 1247 -53.64 38.14 20.02
N ARG A 1248 -54.46 39.02 19.44
CA ARG A 1248 -54.45 39.36 18.03
C ARG A 1248 -54.40 40.88 17.87
N PHE A 1249 -53.58 41.38 16.96
CA PHE A 1249 -53.57 42.80 16.63
C PHE A 1249 -54.86 43.21 15.89
N GLN A 1250 -55.36 44.43 16.14
CA GLN A 1250 -56.42 45.01 15.31
C GLN A 1250 -55.88 45.36 13.91
N GLU A 1251 -56.75 45.38 12.89
CA GLU A 1251 -56.35 45.59 11.48
C GLU A 1251 -55.66 46.95 11.22
N ASN A 1252 -55.93 47.96 12.07
CA ASN A 1252 -55.47 49.35 11.89
C ASN A 1252 -54.32 49.77 12.83
N VAL A 1253 -53.60 48.83 13.46
CA VAL A 1253 -52.47 49.17 14.34
C VAL A 1253 -51.30 49.74 13.54
N LEU A 1254 -50.79 50.90 13.96
CA LEU A 1254 -49.60 51.52 13.38
C LEU A 1254 -48.34 50.72 13.74
N LEU A 1255 -47.61 50.22 12.74
CA LEU A 1255 -46.36 49.46 12.94
C LEU A 1255 -45.30 50.26 13.73
N ALA A 1256 -45.28 51.58 13.57
CA ALA A 1256 -44.42 52.48 14.35
C ALA A 1256 -44.65 52.34 15.88
N SER A 1257 -45.89 52.11 16.31
CA SER A 1257 -46.20 51.88 17.74
C SER A 1257 -45.68 50.54 18.27
N ILE A 1258 -45.50 49.54 17.40
CA ILE A 1258 -44.91 48.25 17.76
C ILE A 1258 -43.39 48.39 17.90
N LEU A 1259 -42.77 49.14 16.98
CA LEU A 1259 -41.32 49.42 16.97
C LEU A 1259 -40.82 50.06 18.28
N ASP A 1260 -41.62 50.95 18.88
CA ASP A 1260 -41.31 51.60 20.17
C ASP A 1260 -41.41 50.66 21.38
N ASN A 1261 -42.04 49.49 21.22
CA ASN A 1261 -42.24 48.51 22.30
C ASN A 1261 -41.24 47.34 22.28
N VAL A 1262 -40.38 47.26 21.26
CA VAL A 1262 -39.29 46.28 21.14
C VAL A 1262 -38.21 46.55 22.18
N ARG A 1263 -37.93 45.58 23.06
CA ARG A 1263 -36.94 45.69 24.14
C ARG A 1263 -36.49 44.34 24.68
N THR A 1264 -35.40 44.33 25.44
CA THR A 1264 -34.97 43.17 26.22
C THR A 1264 -35.34 43.36 27.69
N LEU A 1265 -36.10 42.42 28.26
CA LEU A 1265 -36.53 42.46 29.66
C LEU A 1265 -35.67 41.55 30.53
N ASP A 1266 -35.43 41.99 31.77
CA ASP A 1266 -34.76 41.21 32.81
C ASP A 1266 -35.83 40.52 33.66
N VAL A 1267 -35.97 39.20 33.50
CA VAL A 1267 -36.99 38.41 34.22
C VAL A 1267 -36.34 37.60 35.33
N LEU A 1268 -36.87 37.75 36.55
CA LEU A 1268 -36.46 37.06 37.78
C LEU A 1268 -37.12 35.71 37.96
#